data_AF-A0A364KMY8-F1
#
_entry.id   AF-A0A364KMY8-F1
#
_cell.length_a   1.000
_cell.length_b   1.000
_cell.length_c   1.000
_cell.angle_alpha   90.00
_cell.angle_beta   90.00
_cell.angle_gamma   90.00
#
_symmetry.space_group_name_H-M   'P 1'
#
loop_
_entity.id
_entity.type
_entity.pdbx_description
1 polymer ?
#
loop_
_entity_poly.entity_id
_entity_poly.type
_entity_poly.pdbx_seq_one_letter_code
_entity_poly.pdbx_strand_id
1 'polypeptide(L)'
;MAAHSPVIPVNRSGYQAIMAVQLAHEKTPAERIFAKQKALSWPPWKEARMGIDSERGNEGMRSRTMQVLSQMIEAGYAPSPWDDVAAILAGWDTDGTPTIQTRSLARPQKSLGPGTKESKVTSTVWASRIRATRTLREAWACFLSYETRCGHPSEPVYHAMARKLIYRMEGSDDINSKNESLPGDGFEVYPEPSSARDVTYVPTEPPTLEELIERMISQGILPGVDFVALLLRFSPDFSTGLRYIAAFLSPKQTKAVSALYVGDLEGENLETLKAMKPSLFDSIITFFCTKSHLPCPGHRFRKSDLFPILMQRPSQLVVDTSTFFSDEDVLREGNWNGHPQTLSHAVELLLARKPRRVAAWIPLLKALASPRGPSEERLVKPHVHWYFAWYEVSEVIHWMQELGLEPGMEGFIVLCQIFAHAVGVGIQSIAAAEESLYLAHRMKRQNDKLHVNIADDFESFVYQGLRVLKSYFDRLVLPIHPMLFKNQSPSSETGQSSSLELPKLPGMIVPDMIEVPTPAALHSFVRALGTAEDHDGILNLLEWMSRYASEIADAADLKRGGRKMLRRTLTAMRVYLEDLNALKLPMREPEPEPMVSGKASLDSYYQLGEKKDDHAEARPIFVDGRVEEAYEIIESTAIWGSWPSDDEVRAYVAHYMHPDI
;
A
#
# COMPACT_ATOMS: atom_id res chain seq x y z
N MET A 1 5.77 10.81 32.84
CA MET A 1 5.31 12.22 32.95
C MET A 1 5.40 12.78 34.38
N ALA A 2 5.08 12.00 35.42
CA ALA A 2 5.29 12.41 36.83
C ALA A 2 6.77 12.60 37.24
N ALA A 3 7.73 12.11 36.43
CA ALA A 3 9.16 12.20 36.69
C ALA A 3 9.85 13.48 36.18
N HIS A 4 9.13 14.36 35.47
CA HIS A 4 9.69 15.65 35.03
C HIS A 4 9.48 16.74 36.09
N SER A 5 10.42 17.67 36.20
CA SER A 5 10.33 18.85 37.07
C SER A 5 10.36 20.13 36.22
N PRO A 6 9.29 20.96 36.23
CA PRO A 6 8.03 20.74 36.93
C PRO A 6 7.21 19.60 36.32
N VAL A 7 6.33 19.01 37.14
CA VAL A 7 5.39 17.98 36.67
C VAL A 7 4.50 18.60 35.59
N ILE A 8 4.48 18.01 34.41
CA ILE A 8 3.63 18.47 33.30
C ILE A 8 2.23 17.86 33.53
N PRO A 9 1.20 18.67 33.88
CA PRO A 9 -0.15 18.15 34.06
C PRO A 9 -0.74 17.79 32.69
N VAL A 10 -1.29 16.58 32.58
CA VAL A 10 -1.96 16.10 31.37
C VAL A 10 -3.42 16.54 31.44
N ASN A 11 -3.83 17.40 30.51
CA ASN A 11 -5.23 17.80 30.38
C ASN A 11 -6.05 16.72 29.64
N ARG A 12 -7.39 16.85 29.64
CA ARG A 12 -8.28 15.92 28.91
C ARG A 12 -7.83 15.72 27.45
N SER A 13 -7.53 16.79 26.71
CA SER A 13 -7.08 16.68 25.32
C SER A 13 -5.77 15.90 25.18
N GLY A 14 -4.87 15.99 26.17
CA GLY A 14 -3.63 15.23 26.24
C GLY A 14 -3.89 13.74 26.43
N TYR A 15 -4.77 13.37 27.36
CA TYR A 15 -5.20 11.97 27.52
C TYR A 15 -5.84 11.43 26.25
N GLN A 16 -6.75 12.18 25.63
CA GLN A 16 -7.39 11.79 24.37
C GLN A 16 -6.39 11.66 23.22
N ALA A 17 -5.41 12.54 23.14
CA ALA A 17 -4.33 12.42 22.15
C ALA A 17 -3.49 11.16 22.39
N ILE A 18 -3.13 10.85 23.64
CA ILE A 18 -2.40 9.64 23.99
C ILE A 18 -3.24 8.40 23.65
N MET A 19 -4.53 8.38 23.99
CA MET A 19 -5.45 7.29 23.65
C MET A 19 -5.53 7.06 22.14
N ALA A 20 -5.65 8.12 21.35
CA ALA A 20 -5.70 8.03 19.89
C ALA A 20 -4.40 7.44 19.29
N VAL A 21 -3.24 7.79 19.86
CA VAL A 21 -1.94 7.23 19.47
C VAL A 21 -1.84 5.75 19.87
N GLN A 22 -2.18 5.40 21.11
CA GLN A 22 -2.15 4.00 21.57
C GLN A 22 -3.12 3.10 20.80
N LEU A 23 -4.25 3.65 20.35
CA LEU A 23 -5.21 2.93 19.51
C LEU A 23 -4.66 2.66 18.10
N ALA A 24 -3.80 3.54 17.58
CA ALA A 24 -3.16 3.38 16.28
C ALA A 24 -1.96 2.42 16.30
N HIS A 25 -1.32 2.25 17.46
CA HIS A 25 -0.19 1.34 17.61
C HIS A 25 -0.60 -0.12 17.51
N GLU A 26 0.34 -0.98 17.12
CA GLU A 26 0.18 -2.43 17.11
C GLU A 26 -0.21 -3.02 18.47
N LYS A 27 -0.75 -4.24 18.44
CA LYS A 27 -1.02 -5.01 19.67
C LYS A 27 0.28 -5.41 20.34
N THR A 28 0.42 -5.06 21.62
CA THR A 28 1.51 -5.56 22.47
C THR A 28 1.47 -7.09 22.54
N PRO A 29 2.58 -7.78 22.88
CA PRO A 29 2.59 -9.23 23.01
C PRO A 29 1.47 -9.76 23.92
N ALA A 30 1.21 -9.09 25.04
CA ALA A 30 0.11 -9.42 25.95
C ALA A 30 -1.28 -9.22 25.30
N GLU A 31 -1.52 -8.11 24.60
CA GLU A 31 -2.76 -7.88 23.86
C GLU A 31 -2.96 -8.90 22.73
N ARG A 32 -1.89 -9.34 22.06
CA ARG A 32 -1.94 -10.38 21.02
C ARG A 32 -2.34 -11.73 21.60
N ILE A 33 -1.77 -12.12 22.75
CA ILE A 33 -2.16 -13.33 23.48
C ILE A 33 -3.64 -13.27 23.86
N PHE A 34 -4.07 -12.16 24.47
CA PHE A 34 -5.47 -11.98 24.85
C PHE A 34 -6.41 -12.03 23.64
N ALA A 35 -6.04 -11.40 22.52
CA ALA A 35 -6.81 -11.43 21.28
C ALA A 35 -6.96 -12.86 20.71
N LYS A 36 -5.94 -13.73 20.87
CA LYS A 36 -6.02 -15.15 20.50
C LYS A 36 -6.92 -15.98 21.43
N GLN A 37 -7.02 -15.58 22.69
CA GLN A 37 -7.87 -16.22 23.71
C GLN A 37 -9.34 -15.77 23.65
N LYS A 38 -9.71 -14.83 22.78
CA LYS A 38 -11.10 -14.43 22.60
C LYS A 38 -11.92 -15.56 21.98
N ALA A 39 -13.09 -15.82 22.57
CA ALA A 39 -14.09 -16.75 22.08
C ALA A 39 -14.42 -16.48 20.62
N LEU A 40 -14.75 -17.53 19.88
CA LEU A 40 -15.25 -17.41 18.51
C LEU A 40 -16.68 -16.85 18.47
N SER A 41 -17.45 -17.08 19.54
CA SER A 41 -18.79 -16.53 19.74
C SER A 41 -18.80 -15.03 20.06
N TRP A 42 -19.95 -14.39 19.83
CA TRP A 42 -20.20 -12.98 20.15
C TRP A 42 -21.15 -12.86 21.36
N PRO A 43 -20.80 -12.07 22.41
CA PRO A 43 -19.59 -11.27 22.56
C PRO A 43 -18.31 -12.10 22.80
N PRO A 44 -17.13 -11.63 22.35
CA PRO A 44 -15.86 -12.35 22.37
C PRO A 44 -15.20 -12.38 23.77
N TRP A 45 -15.82 -13.09 24.71
CA TRP A 45 -15.27 -13.31 26.05
C TRP A 45 -13.96 -14.11 26.03
N LYS A 46 -13.15 -13.99 27.08
CA LYS A 46 -11.92 -14.78 27.22
C LYS A 46 -12.28 -16.25 27.45
N GLU A 47 -11.73 -17.14 26.63
CA GLU A 47 -11.80 -18.59 26.80
C GLU A 47 -10.42 -19.15 27.10
N ALA A 48 -10.32 -19.93 28.18
CA ALA A 48 -9.11 -20.69 28.48
C ALA A 48 -9.09 -21.94 27.59
N ARG A 49 -8.23 -21.98 26.58
CA ARG A 49 -8.09 -23.12 25.67
C ARG A 49 -7.11 -24.15 26.21
N MET A 50 -6.06 -23.69 26.89
CA MET A 50 -5.03 -24.51 27.51
C MET A 50 -5.06 -24.36 29.03
N GLY A 51 -4.61 -25.39 29.76
CA GLY A 51 -4.50 -25.33 31.22
C GLY A 51 -3.62 -24.19 31.74
N ILE A 52 -2.66 -23.71 30.94
CA ILE A 52 -1.80 -22.57 31.28
C ILE A 52 -2.51 -21.21 31.10
N ASP A 53 -3.62 -21.15 30.35
CA ASP A 53 -4.35 -19.91 30.07
C ASP A 53 -5.18 -19.43 31.28
N SER A 54 -5.57 -20.36 32.16
CA SER A 54 -6.27 -20.05 33.41
C SER A 54 -5.32 -19.41 34.44
N GLU A 55 -4.05 -19.81 34.45
CA GLU A 55 -3.03 -19.29 35.37
C GLU A 55 -2.51 -17.90 34.96
N ARG A 56 -2.59 -17.55 33.67
CA ARG A 56 -2.00 -16.34 33.07
C ARG A 56 -2.67 -15.01 33.48
N GLY A 57 -3.73 -15.05 34.29
CA GLY A 57 -4.41 -13.85 34.79
C GLY A 57 -5.08 -12.99 33.70
N ASN A 58 -5.23 -11.69 33.96
CA ASN A 58 -5.94 -10.72 33.11
C ASN A 58 -4.99 -9.82 32.29
N GLU A 59 -3.76 -10.26 32.05
CA GLU A 59 -2.79 -9.51 31.26
C GLU A 59 -3.27 -9.33 29.81
N GLY A 60 -3.10 -8.14 29.24
CA GLY A 60 -3.54 -7.80 27.88
C GLY A 60 -5.06 -7.60 27.71
N MET A 61 -5.87 -7.93 28.72
CA MET A 61 -7.32 -7.74 28.72
C MET A 61 -7.71 -6.25 28.66
N ARG A 62 -7.00 -5.43 29.44
CA ARG A 62 -7.05 -3.96 29.33
C ARG A 62 -5.94 -3.51 28.39
N SER A 63 -6.33 -3.06 27.21
CA SER A 63 -5.40 -2.49 26.23
C SER A 63 -4.72 -1.23 26.76
N ARG A 64 -3.61 -0.82 26.15
CA ARG A 64 -2.91 0.43 26.49
C ARG A 64 -3.86 1.63 26.48
N THR A 65 -4.76 1.70 25.50
CA THR A 65 -5.77 2.76 25.40
C THR A 65 -6.73 2.74 26.60
N MET A 66 -7.17 1.56 27.06
CA MET A 66 -8.02 1.44 28.25
C MET A 66 -7.30 1.82 29.54
N GLN A 67 -5.99 1.57 29.64
CA GLN A 67 -5.19 2.00 30.79
C GLN A 67 -5.12 3.54 30.85
N VAL A 68 -4.90 4.20 29.71
CA VAL A 68 -4.90 5.66 29.62
C VAL A 68 -6.28 6.24 29.95
N LEU A 69 -7.36 5.57 29.52
CA LEU A 69 -8.73 5.95 29.89
C LEU A 69 -8.98 5.84 31.41
N SER A 70 -8.51 4.76 32.06
CA SER A 70 -8.59 4.61 33.53
C SER A 70 -7.86 5.75 34.24
N GLN A 71 -6.63 6.06 33.81
CA GLN A 71 -5.84 7.17 34.37
C GLN A 71 -6.52 8.53 34.20
N MET A 72 -7.18 8.76 33.06
CA MET A 72 -7.94 9.97 32.80
C MET A 72 -9.12 10.12 33.80
N ILE A 73 -9.85 9.02 34.05
CA ILE A 73 -10.97 8.99 34.99
C ILE A 73 -10.46 9.18 36.43
N GLU A 74 -9.38 8.51 36.81
CA GLU A 74 -8.71 8.65 38.11
C GLU A 74 -8.20 10.09 38.35
N ALA A 75 -7.78 10.78 37.29
CA ALA A 75 -7.42 12.19 37.33
C ALA A 75 -8.64 13.14 37.46
N GLY A 76 -9.87 12.61 37.53
CA GLY A 76 -11.10 13.37 37.76
C GLY A 76 -11.81 13.87 36.51
N TYR A 77 -11.39 13.43 35.31
CA TYR A 77 -12.09 13.78 34.07
C TYR A 77 -13.23 12.80 33.80
N ALA A 78 -14.46 13.31 33.75
CA ALA A 78 -15.61 12.50 33.32
C ALA A 78 -15.44 12.02 31.86
N PRO A 79 -15.93 10.80 31.54
CA PRO A 79 -15.88 10.27 30.17
C PRO A 79 -16.76 11.11 29.24
N SER A 80 -16.28 11.28 28.02
CA SER A 80 -16.98 11.94 26.92
C SER A 80 -17.40 10.91 25.86
N PRO A 81 -18.34 11.25 24.96
CA PRO A 81 -18.77 10.34 23.89
C PRO A 81 -17.65 9.84 22.98
N TRP A 82 -16.57 10.62 22.83
CA TRP A 82 -15.39 10.15 22.09
C TRP A 82 -14.59 9.11 22.88
N ASP A 83 -14.55 9.22 24.20
CA ASP A 83 -13.88 8.24 25.07
C ASP A 83 -14.60 6.88 25.00
N ASP A 84 -15.93 6.88 24.89
CA ASP A 84 -16.74 5.68 24.64
C ASP A 84 -16.39 5.01 23.30
N VAL A 85 -16.26 5.82 22.24
CA VAL A 85 -15.82 5.33 20.92
C VAL A 85 -14.42 4.73 21.00
N ALA A 86 -13.50 5.40 21.70
CA ALA A 86 -12.16 4.90 21.90
C ALA A 86 -12.15 3.61 22.72
N ALA A 87 -12.99 3.48 23.76
CA ALA A 87 -13.14 2.26 24.55
C ALA A 87 -13.65 1.08 23.71
N ILE A 88 -14.67 1.30 22.87
CA ILE A 88 -15.22 0.27 21.97
C ILE A 88 -14.15 -0.25 21.03
N LEU A 89 -13.37 0.64 20.40
CA LEU A 89 -12.28 0.23 19.51
C LEU A 89 -11.13 -0.41 20.30
N ALA A 90 -10.94 -0.02 21.56
CA ALA A 90 -9.93 -0.56 22.46
C ALA A 90 -10.31 -1.92 23.08
N GLY A 91 -11.48 -2.48 22.74
CA GLY A 91 -11.92 -3.83 23.08
C GLY A 91 -13.04 -3.93 24.13
N TRP A 92 -13.69 -2.82 24.49
CA TRP A 92 -14.70 -2.78 25.56
C TRP A 92 -15.89 -1.89 25.17
N ASP A 93 -17.09 -2.45 25.13
CA ASP A 93 -18.32 -1.69 24.87
C ASP A 93 -18.82 -0.94 26.12
N THR A 94 -19.73 0.02 25.93
CA THR A 94 -20.31 0.86 26.99
C THR A 94 -21.19 0.08 27.97
N ASP A 95 -21.61 -1.13 27.62
CA ASP A 95 -22.33 -2.05 28.51
C ASP A 95 -21.40 -3.00 29.28
N GLY A 96 -20.08 -2.87 29.10
CA GLY A 96 -19.06 -3.71 29.74
C GLY A 96 -18.83 -5.05 29.04
N THR A 97 -19.46 -5.30 27.90
CA THR A 97 -19.15 -6.48 27.08
C THR A 97 -17.86 -6.28 26.29
N PRO A 98 -17.07 -7.35 26.04
CA PRO A 98 -15.86 -7.25 25.24
C PRO A 98 -16.20 -7.07 23.76
N THR A 99 -15.36 -6.33 23.04
CA THR A 99 -15.39 -6.19 21.57
C THR A 99 -14.04 -6.60 20.99
N ILE A 100 -13.88 -6.62 19.67
CA ILE A 100 -12.57 -6.83 19.05
C ILE A 100 -11.72 -5.56 19.22
N GLN A 101 -10.45 -5.75 19.61
CA GLN A 101 -9.49 -4.66 19.72
C GLN A 101 -9.09 -4.22 18.30
N THR A 102 -9.69 -3.13 17.83
CA THR A 102 -9.57 -2.63 16.46
C THR A 102 -8.66 -1.41 16.41
N ARG A 103 -7.53 -1.55 15.71
CA ARG A 103 -6.57 -0.48 15.50
C ARG A 103 -7.15 0.58 14.57
N SER A 104 -7.04 1.84 14.97
CA SER A 104 -7.63 2.94 14.22
C SER A 104 -6.95 4.27 14.48
N LEU A 105 -6.81 5.06 13.41
CA LEU A 105 -6.50 6.49 13.47
C LEU A 105 -7.75 7.31 13.89
N ALA A 106 -8.36 6.97 15.01
CA ALA A 106 -9.53 7.67 15.54
C ALA A 106 -9.11 8.96 16.24
N ARG A 107 -9.03 10.06 15.49
CA ARG A 107 -8.70 11.37 16.07
C ARG A 107 -9.85 11.89 16.94
N PRO A 108 -9.57 12.58 18.07
CA PRO A 108 -10.57 13.30 18.85
C PRO A 108 -11.36 14.26 17.96
N GLN A 109 -12.64 13.96 17.74
CA GLN A 109 -13.47 14.81 16.88
C GLN A 109 -14.05 15.96 17.68
N LYS A 110 -13.76 17.20 17.26
CA LYS A 110 -14.41 18.40 17.82
C LYS A 110 -15.95 18.33 17.75
N SER A 111 -16.48 17.56 16.79
CA SER A 111 -17.92 17.37 16.57
C SER A 111 -18.62 16.40 17.54
N LEU A 112 -17.90 15.81 18.51
CA LEU A 112 -18.43 15.02 19.62
C LEU A 112 -18.29 15.77 20.96
N GLY A 113 -18.09 17.09 20.90
CA GLY A 113 -17.97 17.94 22.07
C GLY A 113 -19.31 18.22 22.77
N PRO A 114 -19.27 18.98 23.88
CA PRO A 114 -20.47 19.41 24.59
C PRO A 114 -21.46 20.13 23.66
N GLY A 115 -22.73 19.72 23.64
CA GLY A 115 -23.77 20.27 22.75
C GLY A 115 -24.02 19.49 21.45
N THR A 116 -23.34 18.36 21.23
CA THR A 116 -23.61 17.48 20.10
C THR A 116 -24.99 16.82 20.23
N LYS A 117 -25.75 16.72 19.14
CA LYS A 117 -27.03 15.99 19.11
C LYS A 117 -26.82 14.54 19.52
N GLU A 118 -27.65 14.06 20.46
CA GLU A 118 -27.60 12.69 20.97
C GLU A 118 -27.66 11.64 19.85
N SER A 119 -28.51 11.84 18.84
CA SER A 119 -28.60 10.93 17.69
C SER A 119 -27.28 10.74 16.94
N LYS A 120 -26.46 11.80 16.83
CA LYS A 120 -25.15 11.73 16.19
C LYS A 120 -24.13 11.01 17.05
N VAL A 121 -24.20 11.19 18.37
CA VAL A 121 -23.38 10.45 19.33
C VAL A 121 -23.70 8.95 19.23
N THR A 122 -24.98 8.61 19.33
CA THR A 122 -25.47 7.22 19.24
C THR A 122 -25.05 6.58 17.92
N SER A 123 -25.27 7.26 16.79
CA SER A 123 -24.80 6.82 15.46
C SER A 123 -23.30 6.50 15.43
N THR A 124 -22.47 7.36 16.01
CA THR A 124 -21.01 7.19 16.00
C THR A 124 -20.55 6.04 16.89
N VAL A 125 -21.18 5.87 18.06
CA VAL A 125 -20.96 4.74 18.97
C VAL A 125 -21.29 3.43 18.26
N TRP A 126 -22.46 3.34 17.62
CA TRP A 126 -22.88 2.13 16.91
C TRP A 126 -22.04 1.83 15.65
N ALA A 127 -21.65 2.85 14.89
CA ALA A 127 -20.68 2.68 13.80
C ALA A 127 -19.35 2.11 14.33
N SER A 128 -18.92 2.50 15.53
CA SER A 128 -17.71 1.97 16.17
C SER A 128 -17.88 0.53 16.64
N ARG A 129 -19.07 0.15 17.13
CA ARG A 129 -19.41 -1.24 17.47
C ARG A 129 -19.31 -2.16 16.25
N ILE A 130 -19.92 -1.76 15.13
CA ILE A 130 -19.84 -2.51 13.86
C ILE A 130 -18.38 -2.65 13.42
N ARG A 131 -17.57 -1.61 13.56
CA ARG A 131 -16.13 -1.69 13.23
C ARG A 131 -15.35 -2.62 14.16
N ALA A 132 -15.77 -2.75 15.41
CA ALA A 132 -15.15 -3.58 16.44
C ALA A 132 -15.66 -5.04 16.47
N THR A 133 -16.24 -5.54 15.37
CA THR A 133 -16.59 -6.97 15.20
C THR A 133 -15.51 -7.74 14.42
N ARG A 134 -15.50 -9.07 14.56
CA ARG A 134 -14.61 -10.00 13.86
C ARG A 134 -15.18 -10.39 12.50
N THR A 135 -16.45 -10.82 12.47
CA THR A 135 -17.09 -11.39 11.27
C THR A 135 -18.14 -10.46 10.67
N LEU A 136 -18.63 -10.82 9.47
CA LEU A 136 -19.68 -10.05 8.80
C LEU A 136 -21.02 -10.22 9.51
N ARG A 137 -21.37 -11.44 9.96
CA ARG A 137 -22.62 -11.70 10.68
C ARG A 137 -22.69 -10.96 12.01
N GLU A 138 -21.58 -10.88 12.75
CA GLU A 138 -21.51 -10.06 13.97
C GLU A 138 -21.79 -8.59 13.67
N ALA A 139 -21.15 -8.03 12.62
CA ALA A 139 -21.40 -6.66 12.19
C ALA A 139 -22.85 -6.42 11.78
N TRP A 140 -23.44 -7.38 11.07
CA TRP A 140 -24.84 -7.33 10.67
C TRP A 140 -25.82 -7.41 11.84
N ALA A 141 -25.52 -8.25 12.84
CA ALA A 141 -26.29 -8.30 14.09
C ALA A 141 -26.28 -6.94 14.82
N CYS A 142 -25.12 -6.27 14.88
CA CYS A 142 -25.02 -4.92 15.43
C CYS A 142 -25.82 -3.90 14.61
N PHE A 143 -25.81 -4.01 13.27
CA PHE A 143 -26.59 -3.14 12.38
C PHE A 143 -28.10 -3.28 12.60
N LEU A 144 -28.62 -4.51 12.65
CA LEU A 144 -30.04 -4.78 12.92
C LEU A 144 -30.46 -4.35 14.34
N SER A 145 -29.55 -4.49 15.31
CA SER A 145 -29.78 -4.03 16.68
C SER A 145 -29.92 -2.50 16.76
N TYR A 146 -29.14 -1.76 15.96
CA TYR A 146 -29.31 -0.31 15.83
C TYR A 146 -30.67 0.03 15.22
N GLU A 147 -31.03 -0.64 14.12
CA GLU A 147 -32.27 -0.38 13.41
C GLU A 147 -33.49 -0.60 14.29
N THR A 148 -33.49 -1.68 15.08
CA THR A 148 -34.57 -1.98 16.03
C THR A 148 -34.73 -0.88 17.09
N ARG A 149 -33.64 -0.23 17.50
CA ARG A 149 -33.65 0.81 18.55
C ARG A 149 -33.95 2.21 18.02
N CYS A 150 -33.47 2.54 16.83
CA CYS A 150 -33.45 3.91 16.31
C CYS A 150 -34.32 4.09 15.06
N GLY A 151 -34.95 3.03 14.55
CA GLY A 151 -35.59 3.03 13.24
C GLY A 151 -34.53 3.03 12.14
N HIS A 152 -34.50 4.04 11.28
CA HIS A 152 -33.62 4.05 10.11
C HIS A 152 -32.13 4.21 10.51
N PRO A 153 -31.23 3.32 10.04
CA PRO A 153 -29.79 3.45 10.23
C PRO A 153 -29.24 4.76 9.66
N SER A 154 -28.43 5.48 10.43
CA SER A 154 -27.78 6.72 9.95
C SER A 154 -26.63 6.44 8.96
N GLU A 155 -26.22 7.43 8.16
CA GLU A 155 -25.10 7.29 7.21
C GLU A 155 -23.81 6.69 7.80
N PRO A 156 -23.32 7.08 9.00
CA PRO A 156 -22.10 6.48 9.56
C PRO A 156 -22.23 4.98 9.86
N VAL A 157 -23.44 4.52 10.18
CA VAL A 157 -23.75 3.12 10.46
C VAL A 157 -23.78 2.33 9.15
N TYR A 158 -24.40 2.87 8.10
CA TYR A 158 -24.35 2.32 6.74
C TYR A 158 -22.91 2.25 6.22
N HIS A 159 -22.13 3.31 6.37
CA HIS A 159 -20.73 3.34 5.94
C HIS A 159 -19.89 2.32 6.71
N ALA A 160 -20.07 2.15 8.02
CA ALA A 160 -19.39 1.11 8.79
C ALA A 160 -19.73 -0.30 8.28
N MET A 161 -20.99 -0.56 7.95
CA MET A 161 -21.43 -1.85 7.41
C MET A 161 -20.91 -2.09 5.98
N ALA A 162 -20.96 -1.08 5.11
CA ALA A 162 -20.41 -1.16 3.76
C ALA A 162 -18.90 -1.45 3.76
N ARG A 163 -18.15 -0.88 4.71
CA ARG A 163 -16.73 -1.26 4.90
C ARG A 163 -16.58 -2.73 5.22
N LYS A 164 -17.44 -3.30 6.08
CA LYS A 164 -17.38 -4.74 6.40
C LYS A 164 -17.70 -5.61 5.18
N LEU A 165 -18.61 -5.19 4.31
CA LEU A 165 -18.91 -5.89 3.06
C LEU A 165 -17.73 -5.84 2.08
N ILE A 166 -17.13 -4.67 1.88
CA ILE A 166 -16.02 -4.47 0.93
C ILE A 166 -14.76 -5.23 1.35
N TYR A 167 -14.43 -5.23 2.64
CA TYR A 167 -13.24 -5.93 3.16
C TYR A 167 -13.52 -7.38 3.57
N ARG A 168 -14.62 -7.96 3.07
CA ARG A 168 -14.88 -9.40 3.20
C ARG A 168 -13.74 -10.15 2.52
N MET A 169 -13.06 -10.99 3.28
CA MET A 169 -12.10 -11.92 2.68
C MET A 169 -12.90 -12.95 1.87
N GLU A 170 -12.96 -12.78 0.56
CA GLU A 170 -13.27 -13.90 -0.34
C GLU A 170 -12.15 -14.92 -0.14
N GLY A 171 -12.52 -16.15 0.20
CA GLY A 171 -11.62 -17.17 0.72
C GLY A 171 -10.61 -17.65 -0.32
N SER A 172 -9.57 -16.86 -0.59
CA SER A 172 -8.38 -17.33 -1.28
C SER A 172 -7.56 -18.24 -0.34
N ASP A 173 -7.08 -19.32 -0.93
CA ASP A 173 -6.47 -20.53 -0.36
C ASP A 173 -5.12 -20.32 0.34
N ASP A 174 -5.00 -19.36 1.24
CA ASP A 174 -3.82 -19.23 2.12
C ASP A 174 -4.21 -19.49 3.57
N ILE A 175 -4.53 -20.74 3.87
CA ILE A 175 -4.80 -21.21 5.24
C ILE A 175 -3.55 -21.05 6.13
N ASN A 176 -2.34 -20.95 5.56
CA ASN A 176 -1.09 -20.95 6.32
C ASN A 176 -0.35 -19.59 6.42
N SER A 177 -0.75 -18.55 5.69
CA SER A 177 -0.23 -17.18 5.89
C SER A 177 -1.04 -16.37 6.93
N LYS A 178 -2.16 -16.94 7.42
CA LYS A 178 -3.14 -16.34 8.35
C LYS A 178 -2.67 -16.23 9.81
N ASN A 179 -1.53 -16.80 10.19
CA ASN A 179 -1.16 -16.94 11.61
C ASN A 179 -0.59 -15.67 12.27
N GLU A 180 -0.27 -14.62 11.50
CA GLU A 180 0.29 -13.38 12.06
C GLU A 180 -0.75 -12.27 12.32
N SER A 181 -1.74 -12.09 11.44
CA SER A 181 -2.74 -11.03 11.60
C SER A 181 -3.88 -11.48 12.52
N LEU A 182 -4.22 -10.66 13.52
CA LEU A 182 -5.33 -10.93 14.42
C LEU A 182 -6.52 -10.03 14.07
N PRO A 183 -7.76 -10.44 14.41
CA PRO A 183 -8.93 -9.58 14.26
C PRO A 183 -8.71 -8.18 14.81
N GLY A 184 -9.04 -7.17 13.99
CA GLY A 184 -8.87 -5.76 14.31
C GLY A 184 -7.45 -5.21 14.14
N ASP A 185 -6.48 -5.97 13.62
CA ASP A 185 -5.17 -5.40 13.23
C ASP A 185 -5.30 -4.58 11.93
N GLY A 186 -6.08 -5.06 10.95
CA GLY A 186 -6.41 -4.32 9.73
C GLY A 186 -7.92 -4.15 9.49
N PHE A 187 -8.29 -3.89 8.23
CA PHE A 187 -9.68 -3.72 7.82
C PHE A 187 -10.38 -5.03 7.45
N GLU A 188 -9.64 -6.13 7.40
CA GLU A 188 -10.14 -7.43 7.01
C GLU A 188 -11.28 -7.93 7.89
N VAL A 189 -12.24 -8.60 7.25
CA VAL A 189 -13.32 -9.31 7.91
C VAL A 189 -13.03 -10.80 7.84
N TYR A 190 -12.97 -11.44 9.01
CA TYR A 190 -12.62 -12.85 9.12
C TYR A 190 -13.81 -13.74 8.77
N PRO A 191 -13.57 -14.96 8.26
CA PRO A 191 -14.63 -15.92 7.96
C PRO A 191 -15.39 -16.30 9.23
N GLU A 192 -16.63 -16.77 9.03
CA GLU A 192 -17.47 -17.27 10.11
C GLU A 192 -16.84 -18.53 10.76
N PRO A 193 -17.06 -18.76 12.06
CA PRO A 193 -16.53 -19.93 12.74
C PRO A 193 -17.14 -21.22 12.20
N SER A 194 -16.35 -22.31 12.19
CA SER A 194 -16.79 -23.61 11.66
C SER A 194 -17.89 -24.27 12.52
N SER A 195 -17.97 -23.91 13.80
CA SER A 195 -18.94 -24.44 14.75
C SER A 195 -20.21 -23.59 14.74
N ALA A 196 -21.34 -24.22 14.46
CA ALA A 196 -22.65 -23.56 14.45
C ALA A 196 -23.04 -22.94 15.81
N ARG A 197 -22.43 -23.40 16.92
CA ARG A 197 -22.66 -22.82 18.26
C ARG A 197 -22.01 -21.45 18.43
N ASP A 198 -20.92 -21.20 17.71
CA ASP A 198 -20.15 -19.97 17.79
C ASP A 198 -20.61 -18.94 16.75
N VAL A 199 -21.42 -19.36 15.78
CA VAL A 199 -22.00 -18.46 14.78
C VAL A 199 -23.06 -17.58 15.42
N THR A 200 -22.92 -16.26 15.23
CA THR A 200 -23.93 -15.29 15.69
C THR A 200 -25.21 -15.48 14.89
N TYR A 201 -26.33 -15.70 15.59
CA TYR A 201 -27.66 -15.75 14.97
C TYR A 201 -28.08 -14.36 14.48
N VAL A 202 -28.53 -14.28 13.23
CA VAL A 202 -29.11 -13.08 12.62
C VAL A 202 -30.47 -13.42 12.00
N PRO A 203 -31.51 -12.58 12.19
CA PRO A 203 -32.83 -12.82 11.60
C PRO A 203 -32.85 -12.83 10.06
N THR A 204 -31.94 -12.09 9.44
CA THR A 204 -31.75 -12.00 7.99
C THR A 204 -30.27 -12.10 7.67
N GLU A 205 -29.94 -12.71 6.53
CA GLU A 205 -28.56 -12.77 6.06
C GLU A 205 -28.04 -11.36 5.70
N PRO A 206 -26.72 -11.11 5.83
CA PRO A 206 -26.12 -9.84 5.41
C PRO A 206 -26.35 -9.59 3.90
N PRO A 207 -26.78 -8.38 3.50
CA PRO A 207 -27.06 -8.05 2.09
C PRO A 207 -25.77 -7.91 1.27
N THR A 208 -25.91 -7.83 -0.05
CA THR A 208 -24.83 -7.36 -0.92
C THR A 208 -24.55 -5.86 -0.73
N LEU A 209 -23.44 -5.36 -1.28
CA LEU A 209 -23.11 -3.94 -1.19
C LEU A 209 -24.16 -3.09 -1.91
N GLU A 210 -24.61 -3.55 -3.07
CA GLU A 210 -25.62 -2.91 -3.91
C GLU A 210 -26.96 -2.86 -3.19
N GLU A 211 -27.42 -3.99 -2.63
CA GLU A 211 -28.65 -4.07 -1.84
C GLU A 211 -28.61 -3.14 -0.62
N LEU A 212 -27.45 -3.05 0.06
CA LEU A 212 -27.28 -2.14 1.19
C LEU A 212 -27.39 -0.67 0.75
N ILE A 213 -26.83 -0.31 -0.41
CA ILE A 213 -26.90 1.05 -0.97
C ILE A 213 -28.33 1.38 -1.40
N GLU A 214 -29.01 0.47 -2.11
CA GLU A 214 -30.41 0.64 -2.50
C GLU A 214 -31.33 0.82 -1.29
N ARG A 215 -31.09 0.02 -0.23
CA ARG A 215 -31.78 0.16 1.05
C ARG A 215 -31.52 1.53 1.69
N MET A 216 -30.28 2.01 1.69
CA MET A 216 -29.95 3.33 2.22
C MET A 216 -30.66 4.46 1.45
N ILE A 217 -30.66 4.39 0.11
CA ILE A 217 -31.29 5.39 -0.77
C ILE A 217 -32.81 5.38 -0.62
N SER A 218 -33.45 4.20 -0.58
CA SER A 218 -34.89 4.07 -0.38
C SER A 218 -35.37 4.62 0.97
N GLN A 219 -34.50 4.64 1.98
CA GLN A 219 -34.74 5.29 3.27
C GLN A 219 -34.46 6.81 3.25
N GLY A 220 -34.13 7.39 2.10
CA GLY A 220 -33.86 8.82 1.93
C GLY A 220 -32.50 9.26 2.48
N ILE A 221 -31.55 8.33 2.65
CA ILE A 221 -30.23 8.60 3.21
C ILE A 221 -29.21 8.58 2.07
N LEU A 222 -28.45 9.68 1.95
CA LEU A 222 -27.40 9.80 0.95
C LEU A 222 -26.02 9.48 1.55
N PRO A 223 -25.12 8.85 0.78
CA PRO A 223 -23.77 8.58 1.25
C PRO A 223 -23.00 9.87 1.52
N GLY A 224 -22.23 9.89 2.61
CA GLY A 224 -21.30 10.97 2.89
C GLY A 224 -20.10 10.94 1.94
N VAL A 225 -19.34 12.03 1.91
CA VAL A 225 -18.19 12.19 1.00
C VAL A 225 -17.15 11.06 1.15
N ASP A 226 -16.88 10.61 2.38
CA ASP A 226 -15.93 9.52 2.62
C ASP A 226 -16.49 8.15 2.23
N PHE A 227 -17.81 7.98 2.29
CA PHE A 227 -18.47 6.77 1.81
C PHE A 227 -18.43 6.72 0.28
N VAL A 228 -18.74 7.82 -0.42
CA VAL A 228 -18.57 7.89 -1.88
C VAL A 228 -17.12 7.62 -2.29
N ALA A 229 -16.15 8.20 -1.57
CA ALA A 229 -14.74 7.95 -1.82
C ALA A 229 -14.35 6.46 -1.64
N LEU A 230 -14.98 5.76 -0.70
CA LEU A 230 -14.81 4.33 -0.52
C LEU A 230 -15.42 3.53 -1.69
N LEU A 231 -16.65 3.86 -2.09
CA LEU A 231 -17.34 3.20 -3.20
C LEU A 231 -16.56 3.32 -4.52
N LEU A 232 -16.01 4.51 -4.82
CA LEU A 232 -15.21 4.71 -6.03
C LEU A 232 -13.90 3.92 -6.00
N ARG A 233 -13.26 3.81 -4.83
CA ARG A 233 -12.00 3.08 -4.69
C ARG A 233 -12.16 1.57 -4.92
N PHE A 234 -13.32 1.03 -4.54
CA PHE A 234 -13.62 -0.41 -4.63
C PHE A 234 -14.72 -0.69 -5.65
N SER A 235 -14.90 0.17 -6.64
CA SER A 235 -15.93 -0.07 -7.66
C SER A 235 -15.57 -1.35 -8.44
N PRO A 236 -16.53 -2.27 -8.66
CA PRO A 236 -16.26 -3.51 -9.36
C PRO A 236 -15.81 -3.24 -10.81
N ASP A 237 -16.50 -2.35 -11.49
CA ASP A 237 -16.27 -1.98 -12.88
C ASP A 237 -16.27 -0.45 -13.08
N PHE A 238 -15.98 -0.04 -14.31
CA PHE A 238 -15.93 1.38 -14.69
C PHE A 238 -17.34 2.01 -14.75
N SER A 239 -18.34 1.28 -15.25
CA SER A 239 -19.72 1.77 -15.37
C SER A 239 -20.33 2.04 -14.00
N THR A 240 -20.19 1.12 -13.04
CA THR A 240 -20.63 1.28 -11.65
C THR A 240 -19.97 2.47 -10.98
N GLY A 241 -18.67 2.68 -11.20
CA GLY A 241 -17.97 3.86 -10.70
C GLY A 241 -18.53 5.17 -11.27
N LEU A 242 -18.80 5.23 -12.59
CA LEU A 242 -19.44 6.38 -13.22
C LEU A 242 -20.87 6.60 -12.70
N ARG A 243 -21.64 5.53 -12.46
CA ARG A 243 -22.97 5.62 -11.83
C ARG A 243 -22.89 6.24 -10.44
N TYR A 244 -21.90 5.89 -9.62
CA TYR A 244 -21.70 6.52 -8.32
C TYR A 244 -21.32 8.00 -8.44
N ILE A 245 -20.49 8.37 -9.43
CA ILE A 245 -20.18 9.77 -9.73
C ILE A 245 -21.46 10.52 -10.10
N ALA A 246 -22.25 10.00 -11.04
CA ALA A 246 -23.49 10.64 -11.48
C ALA A 246 -24.54 10.76 -10.37
N ALA A 247 -24.69 9.73 -9.54
CA ALA A 247 -25.73 9.66 -8.52
C ALA A 247 -25.42 10.49 -7.27
N PHE A 248 -24.14 10.57 -6.84
CA PHE A 248 -23.80 11.10 -5.52
C PHE A 248 -22.96 12.39 -5.53
N LEU A 249 -22.36 12.77 -6.66
CA LEU A 249 -21.69 14.06 -6.76
C LEU A 249 -22.68 15.15 -7.22
N SER A 250 -22.41 16.39 -6.82
CA SER A 250 -23.20 17.52 -7.34
C SER A 250 -22.99 17.68 -8.86
N PRO A 251 -23.96 18.21 -9.61
CA PRO A 251 -23.84 18.36 -11.06
C PRO A 251 -22.57 19.10 -11.52
N LYS A 252 -22.13 20.11 -10.75
CA LYS A 252 -20.88 20.83 -11.00
C LYS A 252 -19.65 19.93 -10.83
N GLN A 253 -19.62 19.13 -9.77
CA GLN A 253 -18.52 18.19 -9.50
C GLN A 253 -18.49 17.06 -10.54
N THR A 254 -19.65 16.50 -10.88
CA THR A 254 -19.78 15.49 -11.93
C THR A 254 -19.22 16.02 -13.24
N LYS A 255 -19.69 17.20 -13.69
CA LYS A 255 -19.19 17.84 -14.91
C LYS A 255 -17.67 18.09 -14.87
N ALA A 256 -17.15 18.63 -13.77
CA ALA A 256 -15.73 18.91 -13.63
C ALA A 256 -14.84 17.65 -13.64
N VAL A 257 -15.37 16.52 -13.20
CA VAL A 257 -14.65 15.24 -13.14
C VAL A 257 -14.84 14.40 -14.40
N SER A 258 -15.95 14.54 -15.13
CA SER A 258 -16.31 13.65 -16.24
C SER A 258 -16.17 14.27 -17.63
N ALA A 259 -15.91 15.58 -17.73
CA ALA A 259 -15.69 16.24 -19.01
C ALA A 259 -14.31 15.86 -19.55
N LEU A 260 -14.26 15.35 -20.77
CA LEU A 260 -13.01 15.05 -21.47
C LEU A 260 -12.47 16.35 -22.05
N TYR A 261 -11.35 16.83 -21.54
CA TYR A 261 -10.78 18.11 -21.95
C TYR A 261 -9.79 17.91 -23.11
N VAL A 262 -9.82 18.84 -24.06
CA VAL A 262 -8.76 19.01 -25.07
C VAL A 262 -8.24 20.43 -24.90
N GLY A 263 -7.43 20.66 -23.86
CA GLY A 263 -6.90 21.98 -23.49
C GLY A 263 -6.81 22.19 -21.97
N ASP A 264 -6.43 23.41 -21.57
CA ASP A 264 -6.30 23.77 -20.15
C ASP A 264 -7.68 23.81 -19.46
N LEU A 265 -7.79 23.18 -18.29
CA LEU A 265 -8.97 23.28 -17.45
C LEU A 265 -9.09 24.70 -16.87
N GLU A 266 -9.95 25.51 -17.45
CA GLU A 266 -10.19 26.88 -17.01
C GLU A 266 -11.61 27.10 -16.43
N GLY A 267 -11.75 28.19 -15.67
CA GLY A 267 -13.03 28.69 -15.17
C GLY A 267 -13.63 27.88 -14.02
N GLU A 268 -14.95 27.71 -14.05
CA GLU A 268 -15.76 27.17 -12.94
C GLU A 268 -15.40 25.70 -12.59
N ASN A 269 -14.95 24.91 -13.57
CA ASN A 269 -14.58 23.52 -13.35
C ASN A 269 -13.32 23.40 -12.48
N LEU A 270 -12.30 24.23 -12.74
CA LEU A 270 -11.06 24.24 -11.95
C LEU A 270 -11.32 24.63 -10.49
N GLU A 271 -12.13 25.66 -10.27
CA GLU A 271 -12.50 26.08 -8.92
C GLU A 271 -13.32 25.01 -8.18
N THR A 272 -14.18 24.28 -8.90
CA THR A 272 -14.90 23.13 -8.37
C THR A 272 -13.95 22.00 -7.95
N LEU A 273 -12.93 21.69 -8.76
CA LEU A 273 -11.92 20.68 -8.43
C LEU A 273 -11.07 21.08 -7.22
N LYS A 274 -10.67 22.36 -7.11
CA LYS A 274 -9.94 22.89 -5.95
C LYS A 274 -10.76 22.82 -4.67
N ALA A 275 -12.05 23.15 -4.74
CA ALA A 275 -12.97 23.11 -3.60
C ALA A 275 -13.33 21.69 -3.14
N MET A 276 -13.12 20.66 -3.98
CA MET A 276 -13.45 19.28 -3.66
C MET A 276 -12.60 18.73 -2.51
N LYS A 277 -13.24 17.95 -1.61
CA LYS A 277 -12.56 17.29 -0.50
C LYS A 277 -11.35 16.49 -1.02
N PRO A 278 -10.17 16.62 -0.40
CA PRO A 278 -8.96 16.00 -0.90
C PRO A 278 -9.06 14.44 -0.98
N SER A 279 -9.69 13.78 0.00
CA SER A 279 -9.88 12.32 -0.01
C SER A 279 -10.76 11.82 -1.17
N LEU A 280 -11.80 12.57 -1.54
CA LEU A 280 -12.68 12.21 -2.65
C LEU A 280 -11.93 12.25 -3.98
N PHE A 281 -11.15 13.30 -4.21
CA PHE A 281 -10.37 13.44 -5.44
C PHE A 281 -9.32 12.34 -5.59
N ASP A 282 -8.63 11.97 -4.51
CA ASP A 282 -7.66 10.86 -4.57
C ASP A 282 -8.35 9.55 -4.97
N SER A 283 -9.54 9.29 -4.43
CA SER A 283 -10.33 8.12 -4.82
C SER A 283 -10.79 8.17 -6.28
N ILE A 284 -11.13 9.35 -6.80
CA ILE A 284 -11.47 9.54 -8.23
C ILE A 284 -10.27 9.25 -9.12
N ILE A 285 -9.09 9.79 -8.80
CA ILE A 285 -7.85 9.50 -9.54
C ILE A 285 -7.51 8.01 -9.43
N THR A 286 -7.64 7.42 -8.24
CA THR A 286 -7.43 5.98 -8.03
C THR A 286 -8.38 5.14 -8.89
N PHE A 287 -9.67 5.50 -8.94
CA PHE A 287 -10.68 4.86 -9.76
C PHE A 287 -10.28 4.89 -11.24
N PHE A 288 -9.97 6.06 -11.78
CA PHE A 288 -9.55 6.20 -13.18
C PHE A 288 -8.27 5.41 -13.48
N CYS A 289 -7.24 5.54 -12.65
CA CYS A 289 -5.98 4.82 -12.85
C CYS A 289 -6.18 3.30 -12.82
N THR A 290 -6.94 2.78 -11.84
CA THR A 290 -7.18 1.34 -11.68
C THR A 290 -7.99 0.77 -12.85
N LYS A 291 -8.99 1.50 -13.35
CA LYS A 291 -9.85 1.05 -14.45
C LYS A 291 -9.28 1.33 -15.84
N SER A 292 -8.09 1.93 -15.93
CA SER A 292 -7.41 2.19 -17.22
C SER A 292 -6.85 0.92 -17.90
N HIS A 293 -6.70 -0.18 -17.16
CA HIS A 293 -6.10 -1.42 -17.67
C HIS A 293 -7.07 -2.34 -18.42
N LEU A 294 -8.37 -2.09 -18.33
CA LEU A 294 -9.41 -2.97 -18.89
C LEU A 294 -9.83 -2.47 -20.27
N PRO A 295 -9.52 -3.19 -21.37
CA PRO A 295 -9.78 -2.68 -22.71
C PRO A 295 -11.27 -2.75 -23.09
N CYS A 296 -11.94 -1.64 -23.40
CA CYS A 296 -13.31 -1.71 -23.94
C CYS A 296 -13.36 -2.32 -25.35
N PRO A 297 -14.18 -3.36 -25.61
CA PRO A 297 -14.38 -3.87 -26.96
C PRO A 297 -15.19 -2.84 -27.74
N GLY A 298 -14.77 -2.50 -28.96
CA GLY A 298 -15.49 -1.57 -29.84
C GLY A 298 -15.00 -0.12 -29.84
N HIS A 299 -14.10 0.28 -28.94
CA HIS A 299 -13.46 1.61 -29.00
C HIS A 299 -12.10 1.58 -29.70
N ARG A 300 -11.85 2.57 -30.55
CA ARG A 300 -10.54 2.76 -31.18
C ARG A 300 -9.55 3.33 -30.17
N PHE A 301 -8.62 2.51 -29.71
CA PHE A 301 -7.48 2.97 -28.92
C PHE A 301 -6.54 3.81 -29.79
N ARG A 302 -6.07 4.94 -29.26
CA ARG A 302 -4.95 5.69 -29.85
C ARG A 302 -3.70 5.45 -29.02
N LYS A 303 -2.54 5.50 -29.67
CA LYS A 303 -1.25 5.42 -28.97
C LYS A 303 -1.11 6.53 -27.91
N SER A 304 -1.67 7.71 -28.19
CA SER A 304 -1.73 8.85 -27.26
C SER A 304 -2.60 8.63 -26.03
N ASP A 305 -3.56 7.70 -26.08
CA ASP A 305 -4.39 7.39 -24.90
C ASP A 305 -3.68 6.36 -24.00
N LEU A 306 -2.84 5.51 -24.59
CA LEU A 306 -1.99 4.56 -23.86
C LEU A 306 -0.79 5.23 -23.19
N PHE A 307 -0.14 6.18 -23.88
CA PHE A 307 1.06 6.90 -23.40
C PHE A 307 0.82 8.42 -23.41
N PRO A 308 -0.06 8.92 -22.54
CA PRO A 308 -0.55 10.30 -22.60
C PRO A 308 0.48 11.38 -22.24
N ILE A 309 1.59 11.01 -21.61
CA ILE A 309 2.63 11.96 -21.20
C ILE A 309 3.67 12.11 -22.32
N LEU A 310 4.12 10.98 -22.88
CA LEU A 310 5.06 11.01 -24.00
C LEU A 310 4.40 11.51 -25.29
N MET A 311 3.16 11.10 -25.55
CA MET A 311 2.46 11.41 -26.79
C MET A 311 1.41 12.49 -26.56
N GLN A 312 1.71 13.73 -26.97
CA GLN A 312 0.71 14.80 -26.95
C GLN A 312 -0.45 14.48 -27.90
N ARG A 313 -1.67 14.78 -27.45
CA ARG A 313 -2.82 14.84 -28.36
C ARG A 313 -2.64 16.03 -29.30
N PRO A 314 -2.84 15.86 -30.62
CA PRO A 314 -2.83 16.99 -31.53
C PRO A 314 -4.00 17.93 -31.20
N SER A 315 -3.68 19.20 -30.94
CA SER A 315 -4.63 20.26 -30.53
C SER A 315 -5.73 20.61 -31.56
N GLN A 316 -5.78 19.90 -32.69
CA GLN A 316 -6.63 20.21 -33.85
C GLN A 316 -7.94 19.41 -33.90
N LEU A 317 -8.19 18.51 -32.95
CA LEU A 317 -9.49 17.83 -32.86
C LEU A 317 -10.46 18.66 -32.03
N VAL A 318 -11.48 19.13 -32.74
CA VAL A 318 -12.63 19.95 -32.34
C VAL A 318 -13.07 19.75 -30.89
N VAL A 319 -13.31 20.88 -30.24
CA VAL A 319 -13.96 21.07 -28.94
C VAL A 319 -15.41 20.57 -29.02
N ASP A 320 -15.59 19.27 -28.89
CA ASP A 320 -16.85 18.75 -28.35
C ASP A 320 -16.56 18.38 -26.91
N THR A 321 -17.23 19.04 -25.97
CA THR A 321 -17.25 18.66 -24.55
C THR A 321 -17.97 17.33 -24.40
N SER A 322 -17.37 16.26 -24.92
CA SER A 322 -17.80 14.90 -24.68
C SER A 322 -17.57 14.59 -23.21
N THR A 323 -18.49 13.84 -22.63
CA THR A 323 -18.37 13.36 -21.25
C THR A 323 -18.28 11.84 -21.30
N PHE A 324 -17.74 11.22 -20.26
CA PHE A 324 -17.84 9.75 -20.16
C PHE A 324 -19.30 9.24 -20.15
N PHE A 325 -20.30 10.12 -19.98
CA PHE A 325 -21.73 9.80 -19.99
C PHE A 325 -22.41 9.97 -21.36
N SER A 326 -21.74 10.59 -22.36
CA SER A 326 -22.31 10.72 -23.72
C SER A 326 -22.21 9.44 -24.54
N ASP A 327 -21.62 8.40 -23.97
CA ASP A 327 -21.41 7.11 -24.60
C ASP A 327 -22.45 6.10 -24.05
N GLU A 328 -23.53 5.90 -24.80
CA GLU A 328 -24.63 4.98 -24.45
C GLU A 328 -24.10 3.56 -24.17
N ASP A 329 -23.01 3.14 -24.81
CA ASP A 329 -22.42 1.80 -24.66
C ASP A 329 -21.61 1.63 -23.34
N VAL A 330 -21.20 2.72 -22.70
CA VAL A 330 -20.51 2.71 -21.39
C VAL A 330 -21.50 2.50 -20.23
N LEU A 331 -22.76 2.90 -20.41
CA LEU A 331 -23.83 2.77 -19.42
C LEU A 331 -24.66 1.49 -19.56
N ARG A 332 -24.45 0.69 -20.61
CA ARG A 332 -25.12 -0.60 -20.78
C ARG A 332 -24.57 -1.64 -19.80
N GLU A 333 -25.49 -2.32 -19.11
CA GLU A 333 -25.16 -3.40 -18.19
C GLU A 333 -24.36 -4.51 -18.90
N GLY A 334 -23.24 -4.91 -18.30
CA GLY A 334 -22.37 -5.99 -18.80
C GLY A 334 -21.10 -5.54 -19.53
N ASN A 335 -20.85 -4.24 -19.69
CA ASN A 335 -19.59 -3.73 -20.23
C ASN A 335 -18.58 -3.46 -19.09
N TRP A 336 -17.76 -4.45 -18.77
CA TRP A 336 -16.83 -4.46 -17.63
C TRP A 336 -15.62 -3.51 -17.79
N ASN A 337 -15.52 -2.85 -18.93
CA ASN A 337 -14.25 -2.35 -19.43
C ASN A 337 -14.15 -0.81 -19.28
N GLY A 338 -12.92 -0.29 -19.24
CA GLY A 338 -12.64 1.12 -19.03
C GLY A 338 -12.55 1.91 -20.34
N HIS A 339 -13.02 3.15 -20.33
CA HIS A 339 -12.89 4.05 -21.48
C HIS A 339 -11.40 4.27 -21.84
N PRO A 340 -11.00 4.28 -23.13
CA PRO A 340 -9.59 4.37 -23.54
C PRO A 340 -8.89 5.63 -22.99
N GLN A 341 -9.63 6.73 -22.83
CA GLN A 341 -9.08 8.02 -22.38
C GLN A 341 -8.99 8.16 -20.86
N THR A 342 -9.34 7.14 -20.09
CA THR A 342 -9.39 7.23 -18.62
C THR A 342 -8.02 7.62 -18.03
N LEU A 343 -6.93 7.04 -18.53
CA LEU A 343 -5.58 7.34 -18.05
C LEU A 343 -5.14 8.77 -18.41
N SER A 344 -5.34 9.18 -19.66
CA SER A 344 -5.06 10.55 -20.10
C SER A 344 -5.84 11.58 -19.29
N HIS A 345 -7.10 11.28 -18.97
CA HIS A 345 -7.96 12.15 -18.19
C HIS A 345 -7.49 12.28 -16.74
N ALA A 346 -7.03 11.18 -16.14
CA ALA A 346 -6.43 11.22 -14.80
C ALA A 346 -5.17 12.11 -14.76
N VAL A 347 -4.33 12.07 -15.81
CA VAL A 347 -3.16 12.96 -15.96
C VAL A 347 -3.60 14.42 -16.05
N GLU A 348 -4.58 14.73 -16.89
CA GLU A 348 -5.12 16.09 -17.07
C GLU A 348 -5.68 16.65 -15.75
N LEU A 349 -6.47 15.87 -15.01
CA LEU A 349 -7.02 16.27 -13.71
C LEU A 349 -5.92 16.55 -12.67
N LEU A 350 -4.87 15.73 -12.64
CA LEU A 350 -3.72 15.92 -11.74
C LEU A 350 -2.92 17.16 -12.10
N LEU A 351 -2.64 17.39 -13.37
CA LEU A 351 -1.92 18.57 -13.85
C LEU A 351 -2.71 19.87 -13.64
N ALA A 352 -4.03 19.82 -13.74
CA ALA A 352 -4.90 20.97 -13.48
C ALA A 352 -4.96 21.32 -11.98
N ARG A 353 -5.19 20.32 -11.11
CA ARG A 353 -5.34 20.56 -9.67
C ARG A 353 -4.01 20.74 -8.94
N LYS A 354 -2.94 20.09 -9.41
CA LYS A 354 -1.60 20.02 -8.77
C LYS A 354 -1.66 19.73 -7.26
N PRO A 355 -2.25 18.59 -6.84
CA PRO A 355 -2.43 18.29 -5.43
C PRO A 355 -1.09 18.09 -4.70
N ARG A 356 -0.90 18.76 -3.57
CA ARG A 356 0.29 18.61 -2.69
C ARG A 356 0.22 17.40 -1.75
N ARG A 357 -0.21 16.25 -2.25
CA ARG A 357 -0.32 15.01 -1.48
C ARG A 357 0.12 13.84 -2.33
N VAL A 358 1.10 13.09 -1.85
CA VAL A 358 1.67 11.91 -2.52
C VAL A 358 0.58 10.89 -2.88
N ALA A 359 -0.41 10.69 -2.02
CA ALA A 359 -1.51 9.74 -2.21
C ALA A 359 -2.30 9.92 -3.52
N ALA A 360 -2.36 11.13 -4.08
CA ALA A 360 -3.03 11.38 -5.36
C ALA A 360 -2.22 10.88 -6.57
N TRP A 361 -0.88 10.87 -6.46
CA TRP A 361 0.04 10.61 -7.56
C TRP A 361 0.46 9.14 -7.64
N ILE A 362 0.56 8.43 -6.51
CA ILE A 362 0.96 7.00 -6.49
C ILE A 362 0.08 6.11 -7.39
N PRO A 363 -1.27 6.26 -7.42
CA PRO A 363 -2.10 5.47 -8.34
C PRO A 363 -1.74 5.70 -9.81
N LEU A 364 -1.38 6.94 -10.18
CA LEU A 364 -0.93 7.25 -11.55
C LEU A 364 0.40 6.55 -11.85
N LEU A 365 1.39 6.62 -10.95
CA LEU A 365 2.67 5.93 -11.15
C LEU A 365 2.46 4.42 -11.38
N LYS A 366 1.60 3.79 -10.57
CA LYS A 366 1.27 2.35 -10.70
C LYS A 366 0.53 2.02 -12.00
N ALA A 367 -0.36 2.90 -12.46
CA ALA A 367 -1.05 2.71 -13.73
C ALA A 367 -0.11 2.88 -14.94
N LEU A 368 0.82 3.85 -14.89
CA LEU A 368 1.83 4.02 -15.93
C LEU A 368 2.82 2.84 -15.97
N ALA A 369 3.09 2.22 -14.82
CA ALA A 369 3.97 1.07 -14.67
C ALA A 369 3.36 -0.27 -15.09
N SER A 370 2.05 -0.32 -15.25
CA SER A 370 1.33 -1.55 -15.59
C SER A 370 1.24 -1.72 -17.12
N PRO A 371 1.11 -2.96 -17.63
CA PRO A 371 0.86 -3.22 -19.05
C PRO A 371 -0.41 -2.50 -19.52
N ARG A 372 -0.34 -1.88 -20.70
CA ARG A 372 -1.39 -1.01 -21.25
C ARG A 372 -1.78 -1.43 -22.67
N GLY A 373 -3.08 -1.55 -22.92
CA GLY A 373 -3.67 -1.91 -24.21
C GLY A 373 -4.13 -3.37 -24.32
N PRO A 374 -4.97 -3.71 -25.32
CA PRO A 374 -5.47 -5.07 -25.50
C PRO A 374 -4.36 -6.04 -25.95
N SER A 375 -4.40 -7.28 -25.45
CA SER A 375 -3.44 -8.33 -25.80
C SER A 375 -3.48 -8.74 -27.27
N GLU A 376 -4.67 -8.67 -27.90
CA GLU A 376 -4.91 -9.18 -29.26
C GLU A 376 -4.55 -8.16 -30.37
N GLU A 377 -4.58 -6.85 -30.05
CA GLU A 377 -4.26 -5.75 -30.97
C GLU A 377 -3.27 -4.78 -30.32
N ARG A 378 -2.06 -5.26 -30.02
CA ARG A 378 -1.01 -4.41 -29.42
C ARG A 378 -0.60 -3.30 -30.39
N LEU A 379 -1.21 -2.12 -30.26
CA LEU A 379 -0.87 -0.90 -31.02
C LEU A 379 0.60 -0.48 -30.84
N VAL A 380 1.20 -0.88 -29.72
CA VAL A 380 2.61 -0.68 -29.38
C VAL A 380 3.22 -2.04 -29.06
N LYS A 381 4.41 -2.31 -29.61
CA LYS A 381 5.10 -3.58 -29.38
C LYS A 381 5.40 -3.76 -27.87
N PRO A 382 5.38 -5.00 -27.34
CA PRO A 382 5.53 -5.24 -25.90
C PRO A 382 6.84 -4.69 -25.33
N HIS A 383 7.93 -4.81 -26.07
CA HIS A 383 9.24 -4.30 -25.64
C HIS A 383 9.28 -2.79 -25.52
N VAL A 384 8.59 -2.06 -26.39
CA VAL A 384 8.53 -0.59 -26.37
C VAL A 384 7.81 -0.06 -25.13
N HIS A 385 6.84 -0.82 -24.62
CA HIS A 385 6.02 -0.42 -23.49
C HIS A 385 6.85 -0.07 -22.25
N TRP A 386 7.81 -0.91 -21.86
CA TRP A 386 8.58 -0.72 -20.62
C TRP A 386 9.51 0.49 -20.69
N TYR A 387 10.10 0.77 -21.85
CA TYR A 387 10.88 1.99 -22.06
C TYR A 387 10.01 3.25 -22.00
N PHE A 388 8.82 3.22 -22.61
CA PHE A 388 7.91 4.35 -22.53
C PHE A 388 7.38 4.55 -21.10
N ALA A 389 7.04 3.48 -20.38
CA ALA A 389 6.66 3.53 -18.97
C ALA A 389 7.75 4.17 -18.11
N TRP A 390 9.02 3.81 -18.33
CA TRP A 390 10.16 4.39 -17.61
C TRP A 390 10.21 5.91 -17.75
N TYR A 391 10.12 6.41 -18.98
CA TYR A 391 10.19 7.85 -19.23
C TYR A 391 8.93 8.59 -18.74
N GLU A 392 7.73 8.03 -18.89
CA GLU A 392 6.52 8.65 -18.35
C GLU A 392 6.54 8.73 -16.82
N VAL A 393 6.93 7.65 -16.14
CA VAL A 393 7.05 7.63 -14.68
C VAL A 393 8.14 8.59 -14.21
N SER A 394 9.27 8.65 -14.91
CA SER A 394 10.35 9.60 -14.60
C SER A 394 9.88 11.06 -14.72
N GLU A 395 9.09 11.38 -15.74
CA GLU A 395 8.50 12.71 -15.93
C GLU A 395 7.49 13.05 -14.82
N VAL A 396 6.62 12.11 -14.42
CA VAL A 396 5.68 12.34 -13.30
C VAL A 396 6.44 12.55 -11.98
N ILE A 397 7.51 11.79 -11.73
CA ILE A 397 8.34 11.97 -10.55
C ILE A 397 9.01 13.34 -10.57
N HIS A 398 9.43 13.82 -11.73
CA HIS A 398 9.92 15.19 -11.89
C HIS A 398 8.84 16.22 -11.53
N TRP A 399 7.60 16.09 -12.03
CA TRP A 399 6.50 16.97 -11.65
C TRP A 399 6.20 16.95 -10.15
N MET A 400 6.28 15.78 -9.51
CA MET A 400 6.14 15.66 -8.06
C MET A 400 7.24 16.41 -7.31
N GLN A 401 8.50 16.30 -7.77
CA GLN A 401 9.65 17.02 -7.20
C GLN A 401 9.51 18.55 -7.36
N GLU A 402 9.02 19.03 -8.50
CA GLU A 402 8.71 20.46 -8.70
C GLU A 402 7.66 20.97 -7.71
N LEU A 403 6.72 20.11 -7.29
CA LEU A 403 5.72 20.40 -6.27
C LEU A 403 6.25 20.22 -4.83
N GLY A 404 7.51 19.84 -4.65
CA GLY A 404 8.12 19.54 -3.36
C GLY A 404 7.59 18.25 -2.72
N LEU A 405 7.15 17.29 -3.54
CA LEU A 405 6.64 16.01 -3.09
C LEU A 405 7.66 14.91 -3.38
N GLU A 406 8.09 14.21 -2.32
CA GLU A 406 8.88 12.98 -2.47
C GLU A 406 7.91 11.78 -2.60
N PRO A 407 7.93 11.01 -3.70
CA PRO A 407 7.04 9.85 -3.86
C PRO A 407 7.27 8.72 -2.84
N GLY A 408 8.39 8.74 -2.12
CA GLY A 408 8.72 7.76 -1.07
C GLY A 408 9.00 6.36 -1.61
N MET A 409 9.00 5.37 -0.71
CA MET A 409 9.30 3.97 -1.05
C MET A 409 8.37 3.37 -2.12
N GLU A 410 7.10 3.81 -2.19
CA GLU A 410 6.15 3.32 -3.20
C GLU A 410 6.54 3.75 -4.62
N GLY A 411 6.99 5.01 -4.80
CA GLY A 411 7.49 5.46 -6.10
C GLY A 411 8.81 4.78 -6.47
N PHE A 412 9.66 4.52 -5.47
CA PHE A 412 10.91 3.78 -5.67
C PHE A 412 10.68 2.34 -6.15
N ILE A 413 9.72 1.62 -5.54
CA ILE A 413 9.32 0.27 -5.97
C ILE A 413 8.88 0.29 -7.44
N VAL A 414 8.04 1.24 -7.81
CA VAL A 414 7.54 1.38 -9.19
C VAL A 414 8.69 1.58 -10.18
N LEU A 415 9.64 2.47 -9.88
CA LEU A 415 10.81 2.70 -10.73
C LEU A 415 11.68 1.45 -10.87
N CYS A 416 11.98 0.77 -9.75
CA CYS A 416 12.78 -0.46 -9.75
C CYS A 416 12.13 -1.55 -10.62
N GLN A 417 10.81 -1.73 -10.50
CA GLN A 417 10.06 -2.71 -11.28
C GLN A 417 10.14 -2.40 -12.77
N ILE A 418 9.83 -1.17 -13.19
CA ILE A 418 9.87 -0.80 -14.61
C ILE A 418 11.28 -0.95 -15.17
N PHE A 419 12.29 -0.50 -14.42
CA PHE A 419 13.70 -0.63 -14.82
C PHE A 419 14.08 -2.09 -15.05
N ALA A 420 13.80 -2.98 -14.09
CA ALA A 420 14.11 -4.40 -14.22
C ALA A 420 13.42 -5.03 -15.45
N HIS A 421 12.17 -4.68 -15.75
CA HIS A 421 11.50 -5.17 -16.96
C HIS A 421 12.14 -4.61 -18.25
N ALA A 422 12.46 -3.31 -18.29
CA ALA A 422 13.08 -2.69 -19.46
C ALA A 422 14.47 -3.28 -19.76
N VAL A 423 15.29 -3.47 -18.71
CA VAL A 423 16.61 -4.10 -18.82
C VAL A 423 16.48 -5.57 -19.23
N GLY A 424 15.56 -6.33 -18.61
CA GLY A 424 15.32 -7.73 -18.98
C GLY A 424 14.95 -7.90 -20.46
N VAL A 425 14.11 -7.00 -21.00
CA VAL A 425 13.77 -6.97 -22.43
C VAL A 425 15.01 -6.64 -23.30
N GLY A 426 15.87 -5.72 -22.86
CA GLY A 426 17.08 -5.37 -23.61
C GLY A 426 18.14 -6.46 -23.61
N ILE A 427 18.26 -7.24 -22.52
CA ILE A 427 19.12 -8.42 -22.43
C ILE A 427 18.64 -9.51 -23.40
N GLN A 428 17.32 -9.71 -23.53
CA GLN A 428 16.77 -10.66 -24.50
C GLN A 428 16.98 -10.22 -25.95
N SER A 429 16.91 -8.91 -26.23
CA SER A 429 17.11 -8.36 -27.57
C SER A 429 17.56 -6.91 -27.54
N ILE A 430 18.84 -6.70 -27.82
CA ILE A 430 19.44 -5.35 -27.92
C ILE A 430 18.76 -4.54 -29.04
N ALA A 431 18.46 -5.16 -30.18
CA ALA A 431 17.76 -4.50 -31.29
C ALA A 431 16.37 -3.99 -30.89
N ALA A 432 15.65 -4.71 -30.01
CA ALA A 432 14.36 -4.27 -29.49
C ALA A 432 14.51 -3.06 -28.54
N ALA A 433 15.56 -3.04 -27.72
CA ALA A 433 15.89 -1.89 -26.87
C ALA A 433 16.20 -0.64 -27.71
N GLU A 434 17.06 -0.76 -28.71
CA GLU A 434 17.43 0.34 -29.61
C GLU A 434 16.22 0.88 -30.40
N GLU A 435 15.33 0.00 -30.91
CA GLU A 435 14.08 0.41 -31.53
C GLU A 435 13.23 1.25 -30.56
N SER A 436 13.14 0.81 -29.30
CA SER A 436 12.34 1.49 -28.26
C SER A 436 12.90 2.87 -27.93
N LEU A 437 14.23 2.99 -27.79
CA LEU A 437 14.91 4.26 -27.54
C LEU A 437 14.79 5.21 -28.73
N TYR A 438 14.93 4.71 -29.96
CA TYR A 438 14.71 5.50 -31.17
C TYR A 438 13.30 6.09 -31.22
N LEU A 439 12.28 5.27 -30.92
CA LEU A 439 10.90 5.73 -30.85
C LEU A 439 10.68 6.75 -29.74
N ALA A 440 11.30 6.56 -28.57
CA ALA A 440 11.22 7.51 -27.47
C ALA A 440 11.82 8.87 -27.86
N HIS A 441 13.01 8.89 -28.48
CA HIS A 441 13.64 10.10 -29.02
C HIS A 441 12.74 10.82 -30.03
N ARG A 442 12.09 10.06 -30.92
CA ARG A 442 11.13 10.62 -31.88
C ARG A 442 9.96 11.31 -31.17
N MET A 443 9.43 10.71 -30.10
CA MET A 443 8.32 11.31 -29.33
C MET A 443 8.77 12.56 -28.56
N LYS A 444 9.96 12.53 -27.95
CA LYS A 444 10.52 13.72 -27.28
C LYS A 444 10.69 14.90 -28.21
N ARG A 445 11.14 14.69 -29.45
CA ARG A 445 11.22 15.74 -30.48
C ARG A 445 9.85 16.33 -30.87
N GLN A 446 8.76 15.61 -30.62
CA GLN A 446 7.40 16.09 -30.86
C GLN A 446 6.80 16.78 -29.63
N ASN A 447 7.44 16.66 -28.47
CA ASN A 447 6.96 17.16 -27.19
C ASN A 447 8.11 17.83 -26.42
N ASP A 448 8.42 19.07 -26.80
CA ASP A 448 9.51 19.86 -26.21
C ASP A 448 9.30 20.21 -24.71
N LYS A 449 8.14 19.88 -24.14
CA LYS A 449 7.83 20.12 -22.73
C LYS A 449 8.36 19.03 -21.79
N LEU A 450 8.89 17.93 -22.33
CA LEU A 450 9.41 16.81 -21.55
C LEU A 450 10.82 17.11 -21.00
N HIS A 451 11.01 16.90 -19.71
CA HIS A 451 12.28 17.12 -19.01
C HIS A 451 13.16 15.87 -18.99
N VAL A 452 12.58 14.69 -19.24
CA VAL A 452 13.32 13.42 -19.26
C VAL A 452 14.47 13.41 -20.26
N ASN A 453 15.64 12.95 -19.82
CA ASN A 453 16.75 12.64 -20.72
C ASN A 453 16.60 11.21 -21.26
N ILE A 454 16.57 11.05 -22.58
CA ILE A 454 16.43 9.74 -23.23
C ILE A 454 17.83 9.25 -23.55
N ALA A 455 18.16 8.03 -23.13
CA ALA A 455 19.45 7.43 -23.39
C ALA A 455 19.68 7.20 -24.89
N ASP A 456 20.93 7.28 -25.32
CA ASP A 456 21.31 7.11 -26.72
C ASP A 456 21.31 5.63 -27.14
N ASP A 457 21.79 4.76 -26.26
CA ASP A 457 21.87 3.31 -26.46
C ASP A 457 21.46 2.53 -25.19
N PHE A 458 21.41 1.20 -25.31
CA PHE A 458 21.01 0.32 -24.21
C PHE A 458 21.96 0.38 -23.01
N GLU A 459 23.27 0.43 -23.24
CA GLU A 459 24.27 0.52 -22.18
C GLU A 459 24.12 1.84 -21.39
N SER A 460 23.95 2.96 -22.10
CA SER A 460 23.67 4.25 -21.48
C SER A 460 22.35 4.24 -20.71
N PHE A 461 21.33 3.54 -21.21
CA PHE A 461 20.06 3.39 -20.49
C PHE A 461 20.25 2.66 -19.16
N VAL A 462 20.97 1.52 -19.15
CA VAL A 462 21.26 0.76 -17.92
C VAL A 462 22.05 1.63 -16.94
N TYR A 463 23.13 2.27 -17.40
CA TYR A 463 23.97 3.12 -16.57
C TYR A 463 23.20 4.32 -15.97
N GLN A 464 22.43 5.04 -16.79
CA GLN A 464 21.63 6.17 -16.32
C GLN A 464 20.53 5.72 -15.37
N GLY A 465 19.85 4.61 -15.67
CA GLY A 465 18.79 4.06 -14.82
C GLY A 465 19.31 3.64 -13.45
N LEU A 466 20.44 2.94 -13.38
CA LEU A 466 21.09 2.59 -12.10
C LEU A 466 21.46 3.83 -11.28
N ARG A 467 22.00 4.88 -11.92
CA ARG A 467 22.30 6.14 -11.24
C ARG A 467 21.04 6.81 -10.68
N VAL A 468 19.95 6.80 -11.44
CA VAL A 468 18.65 7.34 -10.98
C VAL A 468 18.17 6.56 -9.76
N LEU A 469 18.16 5.21 -9.81
CA LEU A 469 17.71 4.38 -8.69
C LEU A 469 18.57 4.55 -7.44
N LYS A 470 19.90 4.48 -7.57
CA LYS A 470 20.83 4.68 -6.44
C LYS A 470 20.65 6.07 -5.80
N SER A 471 20.62 7.14 -6.62
CA SER A 471 20.41 8.49 -6.10
C SER A 471 19.03 8.68 -5.46
N TYR A 472 18.01 7.99 -5.96
CA TYR A 472 16.68 8.00 -5.37
C TYR A 472 16.69 7.34 -3.99
N PHE A 473 17.29 6.15 -3.89
CA PHE A 473 17.42 5.43 -2.62
C PHE A 473 18.22 6.26 -1.60
N ASP A 474 19.36 6.82 -2.00
CA ASP A 474 20.18 7.67 -1.13
C ASP A 474 19.40 8.86 -0.57
N ARG A 475 18.60 9.55 -1.41
CA ARG A 475 17.75 10.67 -0.96
C ARG A 475 16.68 10.27 0.04
N LEU A 476 16.15 9.05 -0.07
CA LEU A 476 15.12 8.56 0.85
C LEU A 476 15.69 8.17 2.21
N VAL A 477 16.91 7.64 2.24
CA VAL A 477 17.41 6.95 3.43
C VAL A 477 18.52 7.71 4.14
N LEU A 478 19.42 8.37 3.40
CA LEU A 478 20.52 9.12 4.01
C LEU A 478 20.03 10.47 4.54
N PRO A 479 20.41 10.86 5.78
CA PRO A 479 20.11 12.20 6.29
C PRO A 479 20.69 13.25 5.35
N ILE A 480 19.89 14.27 5.02
CA ILE A 480 20.35 15.44 4.26
C ILE A 480 21.41 16.13 5.11
N HIS A 481 22.67 15.79 4.90
CA HIS A 481 23.76 16.63 5.39
C HIS A 481 23.74 17.92 4.57
N PRO A 482 23.73 19.10 5.20
CA PRO A 482 23.76 20.40 4.50
C PRO A 482 25.12 20.71 3.83
N MET A 483 25.77 19.71 3.24
CA MET A 483 27.02 19.82 2.48
C MET A 483 26.84 19.56 0.97
N LEU A 484 25.68 19.10 0.51
CA LEU A 484 25.42 18.86 -0.92
C LEU A 484 25.04 20.12 -1.74
N PHE A 485 24.99 21.28 -1.10
CA PHE A 485 24.95 22.59 -1.78
C PHE A 485 26.31 23.27 -1.74
N LYS A 486 27.36 22.63 -2.27
CA LYS A 486 28.62 23.30 -2.60
C LYS A 486 29.00 23.07 -4.06
N ASN A 487 28.49 24.00 -4.88
CA ASN A 487 29.10 24.57 -6.08
C ASN A 487 29.21 23.69 -7.34
N GLN A 488 28.19 23.80 -8.19
CA GLN A 488 28.42 23.89 -9.63
C GLN A 488 29.10 25.23 -9.93
N SER A 489 30.43 25.25 -10.00
CA SER A 489 31.24 26.26 -10.68
C SER A 489 32.62 25.66 -10.93
N PRO A 490 33.17 25.69 -12.16
CA PRO A 490 34.48 25.14 -12.44
C PRO A 490 35.55 26.17 -12.10
N SER A 491 36.43 25.85 -11.17
CA SER A 491 37.77 26.44 -11.14
C SER A 491 38.75 25.52 -10.43
N SER A 492 39.93 25.50 -11.01
CA SER A 492 40.99 24.53 -10.85
C SER A 492 41.76 24.65 -9.54
N GLU A 493 42.36 23.51 -9.20
CA GLU A 493 43.69 23.33 -8.59
C GLU A 493 43.88 23.34 -7.05
N THR A 494 44.40 22.18 -6.64
CA THR A 494 45.41 21.88 -5.61
C THR A 494 45.04 21.96 -4.12
N GLY A 495 45.09 20.77 -3.50
CA GLY A 495 45.94 20.57 -2.33
C GLY A 495 45.23 20.35 -1.00
N GLN A 496 45.44 19.15 -0.47
CA GLN A 496 45.38 18.76 0.95
C GLN A 496 44.00 18.42 1.53
N SER A 497 43.83 17.11 1.67
CA SER A 497 42.96 16.42 2.60
C SER A 497 43.28 16.82 4.04
N SER A 498 42.38 17.58 4.66
CA SER A 498 42.28 17.68 6.12
C SER A 498 40.84 17.41 6.52
N SER A 499 40.64 16.24 7.12
CA SER A 499 39.45 15.84 7.87
C SER A 499 39.17 16.85 8.99
N LEU A 500 38.23 17.76 8.74
CA LEU A 500 37.66 18.62 9.78
C LEU A 500 36.50 17.87 10.44
N GLU A 501 36.81 17.13 11.50
CA GLU A 501 35.82 16.72 12.48
C GLU A 501 35.25 17.97 13.16
N LEU A 502 33.99 18.29 12.90
CA LEU A 502 33.24 19.27 13.67
C LEU A 502 32.72 18.61 14.97
N PRO A 503 32.70 19.33 16.10
CA PRO A 503 32.37 18.75 17.39
C PRO A 503 30.91 18.30 17.42
N LYS A 504 30.67 17.03 17.78
CA LYS A 504 29.34 16.51 18.13
C LYS A 504 28.79 17.33 19.31
N LEU A 505 27.80 18.18 19.07
CA LEU A 505 27.00 18.79 20.13
C LEU A 505 26.26 17.66 20.88
N PRO A 506 26.50 17.46 22.19
CA PRO A 506 25.85 16.41 22.94
C PRO A 506 24.37 16.76 23.15
N GLY A 507 23.46 15.95 22.61
CA GLY A 507 22.05 15.96 23.00
C GLY A 507 21.00 16.02 21.88
N MET A 508 21.39 16.14 20.61
CA MET A 508 20.44 15.95 19.49
C MET A 508 20.63 14.56 18.88
N ILE A 509 19.78 13.62 19.29
CA ILE A 509 19.58 12.34 18.59
C ILE A 509 18.85 12.70 17.29
N VAL A 510 19.60 13.00 16.24
CA VAL A 510 19.03 13.08 14.88
C VAL A 510 18.85 11.64 14.41
N PRO A 511 17.69 11.26 13.82
CA PRO A 511 17.54 9.93 13.25
C PRO A 511 18.66 9.64 12.24
N ASP A 512 19.28 8.47 12.37
CA ASP A 512 20.37 8.04 11.47
C ASP A 512 19.86 7.75 10.04
N MET A 513 18.53 7.65 9.85
CA MET A 513 17.84 7.48 8.58
C MET A 513 16.63 8.42 8.47
N ILE A 514 16.35 8.93 7.26
CA ILE A 514 15.15 9.77 7.00
C ILE A 514 13.90 8.89 6.92
N GLU A 515 13.92 7.86 6.09
CA GLU A 515 12.86 6.86 5.94
C GLU A 515 13.47 5.47 6.01
N VAL A 516 12.94 4.60 6.87
CA VAL A 516 13.38 3.20 6.93
C VAL A 516 12.80 2.44 5.74
N PRO A 517 13.62 1.86 4.84
CA PRO A 517 13.12 1.12 3.69
C PRO A 517 12.23 -0.04 4.07
N THR A 518 11.11 -0.17 3.36
CA THR A 518 10.27 -1.36 3.50
C THR A 518 10.99 -2.57 2.90
N PRO A 519 10.83 -3.78 3.46
CA PRO A 519 11.40 -4.99 2.86
C PRO A 519 11.02 -5.19 1.38
N ALA A 520 9.82 -4.78 0.97
CA ALA A 520 9.40 -4.83 -0.43
C ALA A 520 10.21 -3.88 -1.34
N ALA A 521 10.56 -2.69 -0.84
CA ALA A 521 11.41 -1.74 -1.55
C ALA A 521 12.85 -2.27 -1.71
N LEU A 522 13.42 -2.84 -0.65
CA LEU A 522 14.73 -3.47 -0.69
C LEU A 522 14.75 -4.64 -1.68
N HIS A 523 13.75 -5.52 -1.63
CA HIS A 523 13.59 -6.62 -2.58
C HIS A 523 13.51 -6.14 -4.03
N SER A 524 12.67 -5.13 -4.31
CA SER A 524 12.57 -4.55 -5.66
C SER A 524 13.90 -3.93 -6.12
N PHE A 525 14.66 -3.31 -5.22
CA PHE A 525 15.95 -2.73 -5.56
C PHE A 525 17.01 -3.78 -5.84
N VAL A 526 17.11 -4.84 -5.03
CA VAL A 526 17.98 -6.00 -5.29
C VAL A 526 17.70 -6.60 -6.67
N ARG A 527 16.42 -6.76 -7.03
CA ARG A 527 16.06 -7.25 -8.38
C ARG A 527 16.50 -6.31 -9.48
N ALA A 528 16.36 -5.00 -9.31
CA ALA A 528 16.81 -4.01 -10.28
C ALA A 528 18.35 -4.03 -10.46
N LEU A 529 19.11 -4.12 -9.35
CA LEU A 529 20.56 -4.22 -9.37
C LEU A 529 21.03 -5.54 -10.02
N GLY A 530 20.43 -6.65 -9.61
CA GLY A 530 20.78 -7.98 -10.11
C GLY A 530 20.45 -8.19 -11.59
N THR A 531 19.30 -7.69 -12.06
CA THR A 531 18.97 -7.72 -13.49
C THR A 531 19.90 -6.85 -14.33
N ALA A 532 20.54 -5.83 -13.75
CA ALA A 532 21.55 -5.01 -14.41
C ALA A 532 22.99 -5.49 -14.15
N GLU A 533 23.17 -6.67 -13.55
CA GLU A 533 24.47 -7.28 -13.21
C GLU A 533 25.38 -6.39 -12.32
N ASP A 534 24.77 -5.52 -11.51
CA ASP A 534 25.46 -4.64 -10.57
C ASP A 534 25.73 -5.34 -9.23
N HIS A 535 26.58 -6.37 -9.28
CA HIS A 535 26.96 -7.20 -8.14
C HIS A 535 27.57 -6.37 -7.00
N ASP A 536 28.42 -5.40 -7.34
CA ASP A 536 29.02 -4.49 -6.36
C ASP A 536 27.93 -3.63 -5.69
N GLY A 537 26.91 -3.20 -6.43
CA GLY A 537 25.73 -2.53 -5.88
C GLY A 537 24.95 -3.39 -4.87
N ILE A 538 24.82 -4.70 -5.14
CA ILE A 538 24.16 -5.64 -4.22
C ILE A 538 24.96 -5.79 -2.92
N LEU A 539 26.29 -5.97 -3.00
CA LEU A 539 27.14 -6.09 -1.82
C LEU A 539 27.12 -4.81 -0.97
N ASN A 540 27.24 -3.64 -1.60
CA ASN A 540 27.13 -2.36 -0.91
C ASN A 540 25.76 -2.20 -0.20
N LEU A 541 24.67 -2.64 -0.83
CA LEU A 541 23.35 -2.63 -0.22
C LEU A 541 23.27 -3.62 0.95
N LEU A 542 23.85 -4.81 0.84
CA LEU A 542 23.87 -5.82 1.90
C LEU A 542 24.66 -5.34 3.12
N GLU A 543 25.85 -4.77 2.92
CA GLU A 543 26.62 -4.14 3.99
C GLU A 543 25.82 -3.03 4.68
N TRP A 544 25.20 -2.16 3.87
CA TRP A 544 24.38 -1.08 4.39
C TRP A 544 23.19 -1.61 5.20
N MET A 545 22.50 -2.65 4.71
CA MET A 545 21.42 -3.30 5.44
C MET A 545 21.91 -3.90 6.76
N SER A 546 23.12 -4.47 6.81
CA SER A 546 23.68 -5.06 8.03
C SER A 546 23.93 -4.01 9.11
N ARG A 547 24.42 -2.83 8.71
CA ARG A 547 24.64 -1.68 9.61
C ARG A 547 23.34 -1.17 10.26
N TYR A 548 22.21 -1.27 9.55
CA TYR A 548 20.88 -0.83 10.00
C TYR A 548 19.91 -2.00 10.25
N ALA A 549 20.45 -3.18 10.57
CA ALA A 549 19.65 -4.41 10.63
C ALA A 549 18.54 -4.36 11.69
N SER A 550 18.76 -3.66 12.81
CA SER A 550 17.76 -3.45 13.87
C SER A 550 16.57 -2.64 13.39
N GLU A 551 16.82 -1.48 12.78
CA GLU A 551 15.80 -0.56 12.31
C GLU A 551 14.97 -1.19 11.19
N ILE A 552 15.64 -1.90 10.27
CA ILE A 552 14.97 -2.63 9.19
C ILE A 552 14.12 -3.78 9.75
N ALA A 553 14.61 -4.51 10.76
CA ALA A 553 13.85 -5.58 11.39
C ALA A 553 12.61 -5.05 12.13
N ASP A 554 12.75 -3.96 12.90
CA ASP A 554 11.63 -3.30 13.57
C ASP A 554 10.59 -2.81 12.55
N ALA A 555 11.04 -2.18 11.45
CA ALA A 555 10.16 -1.75 10.37
C ALA A 555 9.49 -2.93 9.63
N ALA A 556 10.18 -4.06 9.51
CA ALA A 556 9.64 -5.28 8.95
C ALA A 556 8.56 -5.89 9.86
N ASP A 557 8.74 -5.86 11.17
CA ASP A 557 7.75 -6.36 12.15
C ASP A 557 6.45 -5.53 12.15
N LEU A 558 6.54 -4.24 11.84
CA LEU A 558 5.37 -3.36 11.68
C LEU A 558 4.53 -3.65 10.42
N LYS A 559 5.03 -4.44 9.48
CA LYS A 559 4.36 -4.75 8.21
C LYS A 559 3.90 -6.20 8.20
N ARG A 560 2.67 -6.44 7.74
CA ARG A 560 2.16 -7.81 7.54
C ARG A 560 3.06 -8.58 6.58
N GLY A 561 3.63 -9.70 7.04
CA GLY A 561 4.58 -10.50 6.27
C GLY A 561 5.92 -9.83 5.99
N GLY A 562 6.27 -8.75 6.72
CA GLY A 562 7.51 -8.01 6.48
C GLY A 562 8.77 -8.84 6.74
N ARG A 563 8.80 -9.65 7.81
CA ARG A 563 9.90 -10.60 8.08
C ARG A 563 10.10 -11.60 6.94
N LYS A 564 9.01 -12.14 6.39
CA LYS A 564 9.06 -13.04 5.22
C LYS A 564 9.61 -12.34 3.98
N MET A 565 9.19 -11.11 3.73
CA MET A 565 9.70 -10.31 2.62
C MET A 565 11.17 -9.93 2.81
N LEU A 566 11.60 -9.67 4.05
CA LEU A 566 13.02 -9.44 4.37
C LEU A 566 13.83 -10.71 4.09
N ARG A 567 13.35 -11.89 4.51
CA ARG A 567 13.98 -13.17 4.19
C ARG A 567 14.09 -13.40 2.69
N ARG A 568 13.01 -13.13 1.93
CA ARG A 568 13.02 -13.16 0.46
C ARG A 568 14.03 -12.21 -0.16
N THR A 569 14.25 -11.04 0.44
CA THR A 569 15.25 -10.07 -0.02
C THR A 569 16.66 -10.67 0.07
N LEU A 570 16.98 -11.32 1.19
CA LEU A 570 18.27 -12.00 1.38
C LEU A 570 18.43 -13.17 0.41
N THR A 571 17.37 -13.96 0.19
CA THR A 571 17.36 -15.03 -0.83
C THR A 571 17.60 -14.47 -2.24
N ALA A 572 16.99 -13.34 -2.57
CA ALA A 572 17.19 -12.68 -3.87
C ALA A 572 18.65 -12.25 -4.06
N MET A 573 19.30 -11.70 -3.02
CA MET A 573 20.71 -11.31 -3.08
C MET A 573 21.59 -12.52 -3.39
N ARG A 574 21.36 -13.65 -2.71
CA ARG A 574 22.06 -14.92 -2.99
C ARG A 574 21.88 -15.35 -4.45
N VAL A 575 20.64 -15.32 -4.95
CA VAL A 575 20.30 -15.74 -6.33
C VAL A 575 21.03 -14.93 -7.40
N TYR A 576 21.22 -13.62 -7.19
CA TYR A 576 21.91 -12.77 -8.16
C TYR A 576 23.43 -12.73 -8.00
N LEU A 577 23.97 -13.13 -6.85
CA LEU A 577 25.42 -13.23 -6.62
C LEU A 577 25.97 -14.61 -7.03
N GLU A 578 25.17 -15.67 -6.94
CA GLU A 578 25.59 -17.03 -7.29
C GLU A 578 25.34 -17.37 -8.78
N ASP A 579 26.27 -18.08 -9.41
CA ASP A 579 26.00 -18.72 -10.71
C ASP A 579 25.06 -19.91 -10.51
N LEU A 580 23.80 -19.74 -10.91
CA LEU A 580 22.76 -20.77 -10.82
C LEU A 580 23.13 -22.05 -11.59
N ASN A 581 23.98 -21.96 -12.62
CA ASN A 581 24.47 -23.14 -13.35
C ASN A 581 25.50 -23.94 -12.52
N ALA A 582 26.27 -23.29 -11.66
CA ALA A 582 27.24 -23.93 -10.77
C ALA A 582 26.58 -24.72 -9.63
N LEU A 583 25.37 -24.32 -9.20
CA LEU A 583 24.59 -25.02 -8.17
C LEU A 583 24.04 -26.39 -8.63
N LYS A 584 24.21 -26.77 -9.91
CA LYS A 584 23.71 -28.04 -10.49
C LYS A 584 22.24 -28.33 -10.15
N LEU A 585 21.42 -27.29 -10.00
CA LEU A 585 19.99 -27.45 -9.77
C LEU A 585 19.38 -28.04 -11.06
N PRO A 586 18.99 -29.33 -11.10
CA PRO A 586 18.32 -29.85 -12.27
C PRO A 586 16.94 -29.21 -12.31
N MET A 587 16.61 -28.54 -13.40
CA MET A 587 15.23 -28.21 -13.75
C MET A 587 14.48 -29.54 -13.91
N ARG A 588 13.85 -30.05 -12.85
CA ARG A 588 13.01 -31.24 -12.95
C ARG A 588 11.77 -30.82 -13.75
N GLU A 589 11.55 -31.45 -14.90
CA GLU A 589 10.23 -31.39 -15.57
C GLU A 589 9.15 -31.74 -14.55
N PRO A 590 8.00 -31.04 -14.54
CA PRO A 590 6.95 -31.31 -13.56
C PRO A 590 6.49 -32.76 -13.73
N GLU A 591 6.82 -33.61 -12.77
CA GLU A 591 6.27 -34.97 -12.75
C GLU A 591 4.75 -34.88 -12.59
N PRO A 592 3.99 -35.78 -13.25
CA PRO A 592 2.54 -35.82 -13.10
C PRO A 592 2.20 -36.12 -11.63
N GLU A 593 1.72 -35.10 -10.92
CA GLU A 593 1.34 -35.21 -9.52
C GLU A 593 0.25 -36.29 -9.32
N PRO A 594 0.33 -37.12 -8.26
CA PRO A 594 -0.85 -37.86 -7.81
C PRO A 594 -1.89 -36.84 -7.35
N MET A 595 -3.15 -37.03 -7.78
CA MET A 595 -4.28 -36.13 -7.58
C MET A 595 -4.52 -35.77 -6.09
N VAL A 596 -3.80 -34.77 -5.59
CA VAL A 596 -4.11 -34.03 -4.36
C VAL A 596 -3.91 -32.56 -4.68
N SER A 597 -5.03 -31.87 -4.88
CA SER A 597 -5.11 -30.46 -5.27
C SER A 597 -4.40 -29.54 -4.28
N GLY A 598 -3.17 -29.13 -4.57
CA GLY A 598 -2.51 -28.04 -3.87
C GLY A 598 -1.04 -27.87 -4.27
N LYS A 599 -0.74 -26.95 -5.20
CA LYS A 599 0.64 -26.48 -5.44
C LYS A 599 1.21 -25.98 -4.10
N ALA A 600 2.37 -26.49 -3.67
CA ALA A 600 3.04 -25.97 -2.49
C ALA A 600 3.34 -24.47 -2.69
N SER A 601 2.70 -23.61 -1.91
CA SER A 601 2.89 -22.15 -1.98
C SER A 601 4.34 -21.81 -1.61
N LEU A 602 4.93 -20.82 -2.30
CA LEU A 602 6.25 -20.23 -1.99
C LEU A 602 6.40 -19.95 -0.48
N ASP A 603 5.29 -19.59 0.17
CA ASP A 603 5.19 -19.31 1.60
C ASP A 603 5.54 -20.50 2.51
N SER A 604 5.43 -21.74 2.05
CA SER A 604 5.71 -22.94 2.85
C SER A 604 7.21 -23.13 3.13
N TYR A 605 8.07 -22.71 2.20
CA TYR A 605 9.52 -22.88 2.32
C TYR A 605 10.14 -21.88 3.32
N TYR A 606 9.61 -20.65 3.36
CA TYR A 606 10.02 -19.62 4.32
C TYR A 606 9.51 -19.86 5.76
N GLN A 607 8.67 -20.88 5.99
CA GLN A 607 8.23 -21.30 7.33
C GLN A 607 9.13 -22.37 7.96
N LEU A 608 9.89 -23.12 7.14
CA LEU A 608 10.74 -24.20 7.65
C LEU A 608 12.04 -23.69 8.30
N GLY A 609 12.49 -22.49 7.92
CA GLY A 609 13.75 -21.89 8.38
C GLY A 609 13.79 -21.40 9.84
N GLU A 610 12.69 -21.51 10.61
CA GLU A 610 12.68 -21.20 12.05
C GLU A 610 12.98 -22.41 12.95
N LYS A 611 13.16 -23.62 12.38
CA LYS A 611 13.72 -24.72 13.16
C LYS A 611 15.24 -24.56 13.21
N LYS A 612 15.77 -24.36 14.42
CA LYS A 612 17.17 -24.63 14.72
C LYS A 612 17.43 -26.11 14.46
N ASP A 613 17.86 -26.46 13.26
CA ASP A 613 18.56 -27.71 13.06
C ASP A 613 19.96 -27.53 13.65
N ASP A 614 20.19 -28.16 14.81
CA ASP A 614 21.50 -28.30 15.47
C ASP A 614 22.43 -29.24 14.66
N HIS A 615 22.47 -29.09 13.34
CA HIS A 615 23.44 -29.74 12.48
C HIS A 615 24.53 -28.72 12.17
N ALA A 616 25.72 -28.98 12.70
CA ALA A 616 26.93 -28.26 12.34
C ALA A 616 27.23 -28.49 10.84
N GLU A 617 26.61 -27.70 9.97
CA GLU A 617 26.92 -27.68 8.55
C GLU A 617 28.33 -27.14 8.38
N ALA A 618 29.17 -27.92 7.71
CA ALA A 618 30.53 -27.49 7.37
C ALA A 618 30.47 -26.20 6.54
N ARG A 619 31.38 -25.25 6.84
CA ARG A 619 31.50 -23.97 6.10
C ARG A 619 31.41 -24.26 4.59
N PRO A 620 30.45 -23.67 3.86
CA PRO A 620 30.34 -23.88 2.42
C PRO A 620 31.62 -23.40 1.73
N ILE A 621 32.06 -24.12 0.69
CA ILE A 621 33.23 -23.72 -0.11
C ILE A 621 32.70 -22.83 -1.24
N PHE A 622 33.07 -21.56 -1.22
CA PHE A 622 32.69 -20.59 -2.25
C PHE A 622 33.77 -20.49 -3.33
N VAL A 623 33.34 -20.42 -4.59
CA VAL A 623 34.23 -20.23 -5.75
C VAL A 623 34.39 -18.74 -6.07
N ASP A 624 33.38 -17.93 -5.76
CA ASP A 624 33.37 -16.48 -5.96
C ASP A 624 33.53 -15.76 -4.61
N GLY A 625 34.53 -14.88 -4.52
CA GLY A 625 34.79 -14.07 -3.32
C GLY A 625 33.64 -13.14 -2.94
N ARG A 626 32.79 -12.74 -3.90
CA ARG A 626 31.59 -11.93 -3.66
C ARG A 626 30.53 -12.70 -2.88
N VAL A 627 30.37 -13.99 -3.18
CA VAL A 627 29.41 -14.85 -2.46
C VAL A 627 29.93 -15.13 -1.05
N GLU A 628 31.24 -15.33 -0.89
CA GLU A 628 31.86 -15.50 0.43
C GLU A 628 31.67 -14.25 1.30
N GLU A 629 31.89 -13.06 0.75
CA GLU A 629 31.65 -11.79 1.45
C GLU A 629 30.19 -11.65 1.89
N ALA A 630 29.24 -11.93 1.00
CA ALA A 630 27.81 -11.90 1.33
C ALA A 630 27.45 -12.91 2.43
N TYR A 631 28.02 -14.11 2.40
CA TYR A 631 27.85 -15.14 3.43
C TYR A 631 28.33 -14.66 4.80
N GLU A 632 29.52 -14.08 4.86
CA GLU A 632 30.09 -13.55 6.11
C GLU A 632 29.24 -12.41 6.69
N ILE A 633 28.69 -11.53 5.85
CA ILE A 633 27.80 -10.44 6.30
C ILE A 633 26.48 -10.97 6.86
N ILE A 634 25.85 -11.96 6.20
CA ILE A 634 24.57 -12.51 6.66
C ILE A 634 24.74 -13.28 7.97
N GLU A 635 25.73 -14.17 8.06
CA GLU A 635 25.98 -14.97 9.27
C GLU A 635 26.43 -14.12 10.47
N SER A 636 27.15 -13.01 10.22
CA SER A 636 27.51 -12.08 11.29
C SER A 636 26.33 -11.22 11.78
N THR A 637 25.24 -11.13 11.01
CA THR A 637 24.06 -10.33 11.34
C THR A 637 22.99 -11.18 12.03
N ALA A 638 23.11 -11.33 13.35
CA ALA A 638 22.29 -12.25 14.17
C ALA A 638 20.75 -12.13 13.99
N ILE A 639 20.22 -10.97 13.60
CA ILE A 639 18.78 -10.71 13.47
C ILE A 639 18.17 -11.43 12.25
N TRP A 640 18.98 -11.72 11.22
CA TRP A 640 18.52 -12.24 9.93
C TRP A 640 18.42 -13.77 9.85
N GLY A 641 18.99 -14.48 10.84
CA GLY A 641 19.11 -15.93 10.81
C GLY A 641 20.27 -16.40 9.93
N SER A 642 20.30 -17.70 9.65
CA SER A 642 21.36 -18.34 8.85
C SER A 642 21.32 -17.92 7.37
N TRP A 643 22.36 -18.24 6.62
CA TRP A 643 22.39 -18.15 5.16
C TRP A 643 21.12 -18.75 4.51
N PRO A 644 20.53 -18.13 3.46
CA PRO A 644 19.41 -18.71 2.73
C PRO A 644 19.69 -20.13 2.27
N SER A 645 18.75 -21.06 2.47
CA SER A 645 18.90 -22.47 2.08
C SER A 645 18.69 -22.69 0.57
N ASP A 646 19.16 -23.82 0.05
CA ASP A 646 18.98 -24.18 -1.37
C ASP A 646 17.49 -24.42 -1.74
N ASP A 647 16.66 -24.80 -0.76
CA ASP A 647 15.21 -24.88 -0.93
C ASP A 647 14.59 -23.50 -1.11
N GLU A 648 14.99 -22.52 -0.29
CA GLU A 648 14.54 -21.12 -0.43
C GLU A 648 14.94 -20.54 -1.79
N VAL A 649 16.19 -20.79 -2.22
CA VAL A 649 16.69 -20.38 -3.55
C VAL A 649 15.87 -21.00 -4.68
N ARG A 650 15.64 -22.32 -4.64
CA ARG A 650 14.80 -23.01 -5.65
C ARG A 650 13.39 -22.45 -5.71
N ALA A 651 12.77 -22.26 -4.55
CA ALA A 651 11.41 -21.71 -4.47
C ALA A 651 11.37 -20.28 -5.01
N TYR A 652 12.38 -19.46 -4.70
CA TYR A 652 12.51 -18.11 -5.23
C TYR A 652 12.65 -18.08 -6.76
N VAL A 653 13.57 -18.88 -7.32
CA VAL A 653 13.80 -18.98 -8.77
C VAL A 653 12.53 -19.42 -9.50
N ALA A 654 11.85 -20.46 -9.00
CA ALA A 654 10.60 -20.95 -9.57
C ALA A 654 9.50 -19.89 -9.63
N HIS A 655 9.48 -18.95 -8.68
CA HIS A 655 8.43 -17.93 -8.59
C HIS A 655 8.78 -16.61 -9.27
N TYR A 656 10.06 -16.19 -9.24
CA TYR A 656 10.48 -14.86 -9.69
C TYR A 656 11.38 -14.84 -10.92
N MET A 657 12.02 -15.96 -11.26
CA MET A 657 12.94 -16.07 -12.40
C MET A 657 12.38 -16.90 -13.56
N HIS A 658 11.33 -17.70 -13.33
CA HIS A 658 10.62 -18.39 -14.41
C HIS A 658 9.55 -17.46 -15.00
N PRO A 659 9.63 -17.08 -16.28
CA PRO A 659 8.60 -16.30 -16.93
C PRO A 659 7.81 -17.21 -17.87
N ASP A 660 6.55 -17.49 -17.54
CA ASP A 660 5.53 -17.37 -18.58
C ASP A 660 5.37 -15.86 -18.82
N ILE A 661 6.20 -15.29 -19.71
CA ILE A 661 6.08 -13.93 -20.28
C ILE A 661 5.93 -14.06 -21.79
#